data_AF-A0A6J5FGM0-F1
#
_entry.id   AF-A0A6J5FGM0-F1
#
_cell.length_a   1.000
_cell.length_b   1.000
_cell.length_c   1.000
_cell.angle_alpha   90.00
_cell.angle_beta   90.00
_cell.angle_gamma   90.00
#
_symmetry.space_group_name_H-M   'P 1'
#
loop_
_entity.id
_entity.type
_entity.pdbx_description
1 polymer ?
#
loop_
_entity_poly.entity_id
_entity_poly.type
_entity_poly.pdbx_seq_one_letter_code
_entity_poly.pdbx_strand_id
1 'polypeptide(L)'
;MQFDAELLLLAMAPVFLACIGWEAWHLRRTRPGESIYSWRDTFCNAALALMQQAADKLAWLAIIPVYAFFHEHYRIHTWQASWASFGVLFVAQDLLYYVFHRCSHRVRWLWAAHVVHHSSERMNFSTAFRQSLMYPLAGMWLFWIPLAVLGFPPKQIVAIVLINLGFQFFVHTQAIGKLGWLEYMFNTPSIHRVHHARNDCYIDRSYPGVLVMLDRVFGSYVDEHPHHAPVYGIVEPLHTYNPLKATFHEWASMATDFASLAVGATGRVHCLRRPRGLRTIMRAARPVRLRPARLRAKRQTNSRTRVQTIRPRFKRSADRRRFCKLSPRRRRGGRCLQHMAQGPHKRGDVVNMNQSASKKHQFIRVTQIALASAAFALLAACGGGGDDNNNSNGSTPAGGVKLQVVSFGDSLSDVGTYSPVIQSSFGGGRFTTNPGEVWTQKVAEYYGDTLKPAYLGGFGKPLAAAGGYGYAQGGSDVVNAQGQGWAPNNMAATTVPVVTQVDQYLSAHTSFNSNQLVLVNGGANDIFQFAGTPANLTALGVALQTDFVTLVKTGKLPNSQAGKVAFIVDYLQNLPNPQIAQAAVALATKVQTIVNSGATHVVVSTVPDIGNAPLGVAAEAQTAGSGALLSAITAAYNYMLGQKLKELGVAGTGKVIVVDAFTWLDQQLPNYQALGFTVSNTGTACNLASMESNATAYAKANPSATNGLTPEQYGAQFGSSLFCSPQTYTVAGADQTYMFADTVHPSTHTHALFAQYVQQQIAASGLGK
;
A
#
# COMPACT_ATOMS: atom_id res chain seq x y z
N MET A 1 -40.80 -13.93 23.86
CA MET A 1 -40.46 -15.25 23.28
C MET A 1 -39.47 -15.94 24.20
N GLN A 2 -39.83 -17.08 24.78
CA GLN A 2 -38.86 -17.97 25.45
C GLN A 2 -38.19 -18.78 24.34
N PHE A 3 -36.99 -18.34 23.93
CA PHE A 3 -36.22 -19.00 22.89
C PHE A 3 -35.19 -19.89 23.58
N ASP A 4 -35.33 -21.21 23.42
CA ASP A 4 -34.37 -22.14 23.99
C ASP A 4 -33.18 -22.31 23.03
N ALA A 5 -32.13 -21.56 23.33
CA ALA A 5 -30.89 -21.48 22.55
C ALA A 5 -30.27 -22.87 22.29
N GLU A 6 -30.41 -23.80 23.22
CA GLU A 6 -29.91 -25.17 23.08
C GLU A 6 -30.69 -25.96 22.01
N LEU A 7 -32.01 -25.75 21.95
CA LEU A 7 -32.88 -26.40 20.96
C LEU A 7 -32.55 -25.95 19.53
N LEU A 8 -32.19 -24.67 19.35
CA LEU A 8 -31.73 -24.14 18.06
C LEU A 8 -30.48 -24.86 17.57
N LEU A 9 -29.45 -24.99 18.43
CA LEU A 9 -28.20 -25.67 18.08
C LEU A 9 -28.43 -27.14 17.73
N LEU A 10 -29.27 -27.82 18.51
CA LEU A 10 -29.62 -29.22 18.29
C LEU A 10 -30.39 -29.42 16.98
N ALA A 11 -31.26 -28.46 16.63
CA ALA A 11 -32.00 -28.46 15.37
C ALA A 11 -31.13 -28.11 14.15
N MET A 12 -30.12 -27.25 14.30
CA MET A 12 -29.21 -26.87 13.20
C MET A 12 -28.13 -27.92 12.92
N ALA A 13 -27.74 -28.73 13.91
CA ALA A 13 -26.73 -29.78 13.74
C ALA A 13 -26.99 -30.73 12.54
N PRO A 14 -28.18 -31.35 12.36
CA PRO A 14 -28.44 -32.19 11.19
C PRO A 14 -28.39 -31.41 9.87
N VAL A 15 -28.80 -30.14 9.87
CA VAL A 15 -28.73 -29.27 8.68
C VAL A 15 -27.28 -29.02 8.29
N PHE A 16 -26.42 -28.70 9.27
CA PHE A 16 -24.99 -28.48 9.02
C PHE A 16 -24.28 -29.75 8.51
N LEU A 17 -24.58 -30.91 9.11
CA LEU A 17 -24.04 -32.19 8.65
C LEU A 17 -24.52 -32.53 7.23
N ALA A 18 -25.78 -32.27 6.90
CA ALA A 18 -26.30 -32.43 5.56
C ALA A 18 -25.62 -31.48 4.56
N CYS A 19 -25.38 -30.22 4.92
CA CYS A 19 -24.67 -29.24 4.08
C CYS A 19 -23.22 -29.67 3.82
N ILE A 20 -22.51 -30.13 4.86
CA ILE A 20 -21.14 -30.67 4.72
C ILE A 20 -21.13 -31.89 3.80
N GLY A 21 -22.05 -32.84 4.02
CA GLY A 21 -22.15 -34.05 3.20
C GLY A 21 -22.45 -33.71 1.73
N TRP A 22 -23.38 -32.79 1.50
CA TRP A 22 -23.72 -32.30 0.16
C TRP A 22 -22.55 -31.57 -0.50
N GLU A 23 -21.88 -30.64 0.18
CA GLU A 23 -20.76 -29.89 -0.38
C GLU A 23 -19.59 -30.81 -0.71
N ALA A 24 -19.25 -31.74 0.20
CA ALA A 24 -18.20 -32.73 -0.03
C ALA A 24 -18.51 -33.62 -1.25
N TRP A 25 -19.76 -34.05 -1.40
CA TRP A 25 -20.22 -34.80 -2.58
C TRP A 25 -20.16 -33.95 -3.86
N HIS A 26 -20.64 -32.70 -3.80
CA HIS A 26 -20.72 -31.79 -4.93
C HIS A 26 -19.32 -31.43 -5.45
N LEU A 27 -18.43 -30.97 -4.57
CA LEU A 27 -17.06 -30.58 -4.92
C LEU A 27 -16.21 -31.77 -5.38
N ARG A 28 -16.46 -32.98 -4.86
CA ARG A 28 -15.81 -34.20 -5.36
C ARG A 28 -16.18 -34.49 -6.81
N ARG A 29 -17.39 -34.12 -7.25
CA ARG A 29 -17.84 -34.30 -8.65
C ARG A 29 -17.42 -33.17 -9.57
N THR A 30 -17.48 -31.92 -9.12
CA THR A 30 -17.20 -30.74 -9.96
C THR A 30 -15.73 -30.34 -9.96
N ARG A 31 -14.99 -30.62 -8.89
CA ARG A 31 -13.57 -30.27 -8.71
C ARG A 31 -12.73 -31.43 -8.14
N PRO A 32 -12.70 -32.61 -8.79
CA PRO A 32 -12.04 -33.81 -8.26
C PRO A 32 -10.52 -33.63 -8.04
N GLY A 33 -9.86 -32.74 -8.77
CA GLY A 33 -8.41 -32.50 -8.68
C GLY A 33 -7.95 -31.60 -7.53
N GLU A 34 -8.85 -30.85 -6.88
CA GLU A 34 -8.47 -29.83 -5.87
C GLU A 34 -8.41 -30.38 -4.44
N SER A 35 -8.99 -31.56 -4.18
CA SER A 35 -9.00 -32.19 -2.85
C SER A 35 -9.51 -31.27 -1.71
N ILE A 36 -10.58 -30.50 -1.93
CA ILE A 36 -11.04 -29.49 -0.96
C ILE A 36 -11.41 -30.09 0.42
N TYR A 37 -11.90 -31.34 0.46
CA TYR A 37 -12.17 -32.07 1.69
C TYR A 37 -11.06 -33.08 2.03
N SER A 38 -10.75 -33.22 3.31
CA SER A 38 -9.84 -34.23 3.86
C SER A 38 -10.41 -34.77 5.16
N TRP A 39 -10.51 -36.10 5.28
CA TRP A 39 -10.97 -36.74 6.52
C TRP A 39 -10.17 -36.33 7.75
N ARG A 40 -8.85 -36.11 7.59
CA ARG A 40 -7.97 -35.69 8.68
C ARG A 40 -8.29 -34.27 9.15
N ASP A 41 -8.54 -33.34 8.21
CA ASP A 41 -8.87 -31.95 8.56
C ASP A 41 -10.29 -31.84 9.10
N THR A 42 -11.27 -32.52 8.49
CA THR A 42 -12.66 -32.54 8.95
C THR A 42 -12.77 -33.12 10.37
N PHE A 43 -12.03 -34.19 10.68
CA PHE A 43 -11.99 -34.71 12.05
C PHE A 43 -11.31 -33.76 13.04
N CYS A 44 -10.25 -33.06 12.61
CA CYS A 44 -9.61 -32.01 13.42
C CYS A 44 -10.60 -30.87 13.73
N ASN A 45 -11.36 -30.40 12.73
CA ASN A 45 -12.39 -29.36 12.89
C ASN A 45 -13.49 -29.82 13.87
N ALA A 46 -13.97 -31.06 13.73
CA ALA A 46 -14.97 -31.63 14.64
C ALA A 46 -14.46 -31.75 16.08
N ALA A 47 -13.21 -32.21 16.27
CA ALA A 47 -12.60 -32.31 17.59
C ALA A 47 -12.44 -30.93 18.24
N LEU A 48 -11.99 -29.93 17.48
CA LEU A 48 -11.88 -28.53 17.94
C LEU A 48 -13.24 -27.97 18.35
N ALA A 49 -14.31 -28.22 17.59
CA ALA A 49 -15.66 -27.80 17.97
C ALA A 49 -16.14 -28.41 19.28
N LEU A 50 -15.91 -29.71 19.50
CA LEU A 50 -16.27 -30.38 20.74
C LEU A 50 -15.48 -29.83 21.94
N MET A 51 -14.18 -29.60 21.76
CA MET A 51 -13.33 -28.99 22.79
C MET A 51 -13.80 -27.58 23.14
N GLN A 52 -14.14 -26.77 22.13
CA GLN A 52 -14.66 -25.42 22.34
C GLN A 52 -16.02 -25.43 23.05
N GLN A 53 -16.96 -26.29 22.64
CA GLN A 53 -18.26 -26.39 23.31
C GLN A 53 -18.11 -26.82 24.78
N ALA A 54 -17.20 -27.75 25.08
CA ALA A 54 -16.91 -28.16 26.44
C ALA A 54 -16.34 -26.99 27.26
N ALA A 55 -15.38 -26.24 26.70
CA ALA A 55 -14.79 -25.07 27.35
C ALA A 55 -15.83 -23.96 27.61
N ASP A 56 -16.69 -23.67 26.62
CA ASP A 56 -17.77 -22.69 26.76
C ASP A 56 -18.75 -23.09 27.86
N LYS A 57 -19.25 -24.34 27.85
CA LYS A 57 -20.18 -24.81 28.88
C LYS A 57 -19.60 -24.71 30.29
N LEU A 58 -18.30 -25.01 30.45
CA LEU A 58 -17.62 -24.87 31.73
C LEU A 58 -17.51 -23.39 32.15
N ALA A 59 -17.16 -22.52 31.20
CA ALA A 59 -17.01 -21.10 31.45
C ALA A 59 -18.34 -20.40 31.73
N TRP A 60 -19.46 -20.90 31.18
CA TRP A 60 -20.80 -20.34 31.41
C TRP A 60 -21.21 -20.34 32.88
N LEU A 61 -20.72 -21.29 33.68
CA LEU A 61 -20.95 -21.32 35.13
C LEU A 61 -20.46 -20.04 35.82
N ALA A 62 -19.39 -19.42 35.30
CA ALA A 62 -18.84 -18.16 35.81
C ALA A 62 -19.37 -16.95 35.03
N ILE A 63 -19.54 -17.06 33.70
CA ILE A 63 -19.89 -15.93 32.83
C ILE A 63 -21.36 -15.51 32.98
N ILE A 64 -22.31 -16.45 33.08
CA ILE A 64 -23.73 -16.12 33.19
C ILE A 64 -24.03 -15.24 34.43
N PRO A 65 -23.52 -15.55 35.64
CA PRO A 65 -23.66 -14.68 36.79
C PRO A 65 -23.12 -13.26 36.56
N VAL A 66 -22.02 -13.12 35.83
CA VAL A 66 -21.46 -11.79 35.51
C VAL A 66 -22.41 -11.00 34.61
N TYR A 67 -22.97 -11.64 33.59
CA TYR A 67 -23.97 -11.01 32.73
C TYR A 67 -25.24 -10.64 33.49
N ALA A 68 -25.71 -11.53 34.37
CA ALA A 68 -26.85 -11.27 35.25
C ALA A 68 -26.56 -10.08 36.17
N PHE A 69 -25.38 -10.02 36.79
CA PHE A 69 -24.96 -8.90 37.62
C PHE A 69 -24.97 -7.55 36.87
N PHE A 70 -24.39 -7.49 35.67
CA PHE A 70 -24.42 -6.27 34.86
C PHE A 70 -25.84 -5.89 34.43
N HIS A 71 -26.68 -6.86 34.07
CA HIS A 71 -28.08 -6.62 33.71
C HIS A 71 -28.91 -6.16 34.91
N GLU A 72 -28.73 -6.74 36.08
CA GLU A 72 -29.51 -6.45 37.28
C GLU A 72 -29.16 -5.09 37.87
N HIS A 73 -27.87 -4.76 37.94
CA HIS A 73 -27.38 -3.56 38.64
C HIS A 73 -27.03 -2.38 37.74
N TYR A 74 -26.70 -2.61 36.46
CA TYR A 74 -26.19 -1.56 35.57
C TYR A 74 -27.03 -1.34 34.31
N ARG A 75 -28.16 -2.05 34.12
CA ARG A 75 -28.98 -1.83 32.93
C ARG A 75 -29.52 -0.41 32.85
N ILE A 76 -29.39 0.21 31.67
CA ILE A 76 -29.89 1.57 31.41
C ILE A 76 -31.29 1.59 30.81
N HIS A 77 -31.76 0.44 30.30
CA HIS A 77 -33.09 0.28 29.71
C HIS A 77 -33.65 -1.11 30.06
N THR A 78 -34.96 -1.31 29.94
CA THR A 78 -35.57 -2.64 30.07
C THR A 78 -36.38 -2.90 28.82
N TRP A 79 -35.87 -3.80 27.99
CA TRP A 79 -36.49 -4.13 26.71
C TRP A 79 -37.69 -5.05 26.90
N GLN A 80 -38.82 -4.68 26.31
CA GLN A 80 -39.96 -5.57 26.16
C GLN A 80 -39.75 -6.47 24.94
N ALA A 81 -40.07 -7.77 25.09
CA ALA A 81 -39.91 -8.75 24.01
C ALA A 81 -40.78 -8.37 22.81
N SER A 82 -40.12 -7.90 21.75
CA SER A 82 -40.76 -7.36 20.54
C SER A 82 -39.83 -7.49 19.34
N TRP A 83 -40.37 -7.40 18.12
CA TRP A 83 -39.54 -7.37 16.90
C TRP A 83 -38.58 -6.18 16.85
N ALA A 84 -38.98 -5.04 17.41
CA ALA A 84 -38.10 -3.88 17.55
C ALA A 84 -36.89 -4.19 18.47
N SER A 85 -37.15 -4.77 19.66
CA SER A 85 -36.06 -5.16 20.57
C SER A 85 -35.12 -6.20 19.94
N PHE A 86 -35.67 -7.13 19.16
CA PHE A 86 -34.88 -8.12 18.42
C PHE A 86 -34.01 -7.46 17.35
N GLY A 87 -34.56 -6.54 16.55
CA GLY A 87 -33.82 -5.82 15.52
C GLY A 87 -32.68 -4.97 16.09
N VAL A 88 -32.92 -4.27 17.20
CA VAL A 88 -31.87 -3.50 17.90
C VAL A 88 -30.80 -4.44 18.46
N LEU A 89 -31.22 -5.53 19.12
CA LEU A 89 -30.29 -6.52 19.65
C LEU A 89 -29.44 -7.16 18.54
N PHE A 90 -30.04 -7.48 17.40
CA PHE A 90 -29.35 -8.06 16.25
C PHE A 90 -28.26 -7.12 15.70
N VAL A 91 -28.58 -5.84 15.48
CA VAL A 91 -27.61 -4.86 14.96
C VAL A 91 -26.51 -4.57 15.98
N ALA A 92 -26.87 -4.40 17.26
CA ALA A 92 -25.90 -4.16 18.32
C ALA A 92 -24.96 -5.36 18.52
N GLN A 93 -25.52 -6.57 18.48
CA GLN A 93 -24.77 -7.83 18.52
C GLN A 93 -23.77 -7.92 17.37
N ASP A 94 -24.20 -7.64 16.13
CA ASP A 94 -23.35 -7.78 14.95
C ASP A 94 -22.21 -6.74 14.97
N LEU A 95 -22.48 -5.53 15.45
CA LEU A 95 -21.45 -4.52 15.70
C LEU A 95 -20.41 -5.00 16.72
N LEU A 96 -20.86 -5.57 17.86
CA LEU A 96 -19.94 -6.07 18.88
C LEU A 96 -19.14 -7.29 18.38
N TYR A 97 -19.76 -8.15 17.57
CA TYR A 97 -19.06 -9.23 16.88
C TYR A 97 -17.97 -8.67 15.96
N TYR A 98 -18.29 -7.69 15.11
CA TYR A 98 -17.31 -7.04 14.22
C TYR A 98 -16.11 -6.49 15.02
N VAL A 99 -16.36 -5.82 16.14
CA VAL A 99 -15.31 -5.28 17.00
C VAL A 99 -14.47 -6.40 17.62
N PHE A 100 -15.10 -7.42 18.18
CA PHE A 100 -14.42 -8.62 18.70
C PHE A 100 -13.52 -9.25 17.63
N HIS A 101 -14.06 -9.41 16.43
CA HIS A 101 -13.41 -10.09 15.34
C HIS A 101 -12.21 -9.30 14.83
N ARG A 102 -12.38 -7.99 14.59
CA ARG A 102 -11.26 -7.08 14.25
C ARG A 102 -10.19 -7.08 15.33
N CYS A 103 -10.56 -7.04 16.62
CA CYS A 103 -9.59 -7.12 17.71
C CYS A 103 -8.84 -8.47 17.73
N SER A 104 -9.52 -9.55 17.36
CA SER A 104 -8.94 -10.90 17.27
C SER A 104 -7.87 -11.02 16.19
N HIS A 105 -7.92 -10.19 15.15
CA HIS A 105 -6.87 -10.09 14.14
C HIS A 105 -5.78 -9.08 14.50
N ARG A 106 -6.09 -8.04 15.28
CA ARG A 106 -5.14 -6.95 15.59
C ARG A 106 -4.37 -7.11 16.90
N VAL A 107 -4.84 -7.93 17.84
CA VAL A 107 -4.22 -8.12 19.16
C VAL A 107 -3.73 -9.55 19.32
N ARG A 108 -2.43 -9.75 19.59
CA ARG A 108 -1.81 -11.10 19.64
C ARG A 108 -2.45 -12.05 20.62
N TRP A 109 -2.84 -11.55 21.80
CA TRP A 109 -3.53 -12.38 22.79
C TRP A 109 -4.84 -12.97 22.26
N LEU A 110 -5.65 -12.15 21.58
CA LEU A 110 -6.91 -12.58 20.97
C LEU A 110 -6.65 -13.43 19.72
N TRP A 111 -5.64 -13.07 18.93
CA TRP A 111 -5.17 -13.87 17.81
C TRP A 111 -4.73 -15.27 18.23
N ALA A 112 -4.08 -15.43 19.39
CA ALA A 112 -3.65 -16.74 19.87
C ALA A 112 -4.85 -17.71 20.07
N ALA A 113 -6.03 -17.20 20.39
CA ALA A 113 -7.26 -17.98 20.34
C ALA A 113 -7.79 -18.10 18.90
N HIS A 114 -7.84 -17.01 18.16
CA HIS A 114 -8.53 -16.95 16.87
C HIS A 114 -7.79 -17.62 15.70
N VAL A 115 -6.46 -17.70 15.73
CA VAL A 115 -5.59 -18.28 14.70
C VAL A 115 -5.97 -19.71 14.32
N VAL A 116 -6.55 -20.47 15.26
CA VAL A 116 -7.02 -21.85 15.04
C VAL A 116 -8.05 -21.88 13.91
N HIS A 117 -8.95 -20.89 13.87
CA HIS A 117 -9.99 -20.74 12.87
C HIS A 117 -9.42 -20.55 11.46
N HIS A 118 -8.37 -19.75 11.34
CA HIS A 118 -7.67 -19.48 10.08
C HIS A 118 -6.64 -20.55 9.69
N SER A 119 -6.31 -21.48 10.57
CA SER A 119 -5.19 -22.41 10.35
C SER A 119 -5.43 -23.50 9.32
N SER A 120 -6.67 -23.74 8.87
CA SER A 120 -6.93 -24.73 7.82
C SER A 120 -6.56 -24.19 6.45
N GLU A 121 -5.73 -24.92 5.72
CA GLU A 121 -5.40 -24.66 4.32
C GLU A 121 -6.54 -25.05 3.36
N ARG A 122 -7.64 -25.60 3.89
CA ARG A 122 -8.78 -26.13 3.14
C ARG A 122 -10.09 -25.53 3.63
N MET A 123 -10.53 -24.44 3.00
CA MET A 123 -11.79 -23.80 3.37
C MET A 123 -13.00 -24.56 2.79
N ASN A 124 -13.92 -24.96 3.66
CA ASN A 124 -15.18 -25.65 3.33
C ASN A 124 -16.13 -25.54 4.54
N PHE A 125 -17.36 -26.07 4.47
CA PHE A 125 -18.33 -25.89 5.54
C PHE A 125 -17.85 -26.44 6.90
N SER A 126 -16.99 -27.47 6.90
CA SER A 126 -16.43 -27.99 8.15
C SER A 126 -15.45 -27.01 8.81
N THR A 127 -14.87 -26.05 8.08
CA THR A 127 -13.99 -25.01 8.62
C THR A 127 -14.69 -24.11 9.64
N ALA A 128 -16.01 -23.91 9.52
CA ALA A 128 -16.80 -23.15 10.50
C ALA A 128 -16.67 -23.70 11.94
N PHE A 129 -16.46 -25.01 12.05
CA PHE A 129 -16.31 -25.73 13.32
C PHE A 129 -14.91 -25.66 13.91
N ARG A 130 -13.93 -25.08 13.21
CA ARG A 130 -12.54 -24.99 13.64
C ARG A 130 -12.32 -23.90 14.69
N GLN A 131 -12.97 -24.02 15.85
CA GLN A 131 -12.90 -23.03 16.92
C GLN A 131 -11.91 -23.45 18.02
N SER A 132 -11.20 -22.49 18.60
CA SER A 132 -10.18 -22.74 19.63
C SER A 132 -10.80 -22.87 21.01
N LEU A 133 -10.42 -23.90 21.77
CA LEU A 133 -10.88 -24.07 23.16
C LEU A 133 -10.46 -22.93 24.12
N MET A 134 -9.62 -22.00 23.67
CA MET A 134 -9.11 -20.87 24.46
C MET A 134 -9.99 -19.61 24.40
N TYR A 135 -11.07 -19.56 23.62
CA TYR A 135 -11.90 -18.36 23.52
C TYR A 135 -12.43 -17.81 24.85
N PRO A 136 -12.94 -18.65 25.79
CA PRO A 136 -13.39 -18.13 27.08
C PRO A 136 -12.28 -17.47 27.89
N LEU A 137 -11.09 -18.07 27.90
CA LEU A 137 -9.92 -17.56 28.61
C LEU A 137 -9.33 -16.32 27.93
N ALA A 138 -9.45 -16.22 26.60
CA ALA A 138 -9.02 -15.06 25.85
C ALA A 138 -9.88 -13.81 26.11
N GLY A 139 -11.03 -13.96 26.77
CA GLY A 139 -11.91 -12.86 27.15
C GLY A 139 -12.95 -12.50 26.09
N MET A 140 -13.27 -13.42 25.18
CA MET A 140 -14.29 -13.24 24.14
C MET A 140 -15.61 -12.70 24.72
N TRP A 141 -16.07 -13.26 25.84
CA TRP A 141 -17.31 -12.87 26.51
C TRP A 141 -17.33 -11.42 27.02
N LEU A 142 -16.20 -10.71 27.12
CA LEU A 142 -16.20 -9.30 27.55
C LEU A 142 -16.87 -8.38 26.53
N PHE A 143 -16.79 -8.72 25.24
CA PHE A 143 -17.30 -7.89 24.15
C PHE A 143 -18.82 -7.75 24.14
N TRP A 144 -19.56 -8.67 24.77
CA TRP A 144 -21.03 -8.65 24.82
C TRP A 144 -21.63 -8.17 26.15
N ILE A 145 -20.81 -7.86 27.16
CA ILE A 145 -21.26 -7.19 28.39
C ILE A 145 -22.04 -5.89 28.10
N PRO A 146 -21.65 -5.05 27.11
CA PRO A 146 -22.43 -3.86 26.77
C PRO A 146 -23.90 -4.15 26.48
N LEU A 147 -24.26 -5.32 25.93
CA LEU A 147 -25.67 -5.68 25.69
C LEU A 147 -26.45 -5.88 26.99
N ALA A 148 -25.82 -6.45 28.01
CA ALA A 148 -26.44 -6.60 29.33
C ALA A 148 -26.67 -5.23 29.98
N VAL A 149 -25.70 -4.31 29.86
CA VAL A 149 -25.81 -2.92 30.30
C VAL A 149 -26.86 -2.15 29.48
N LEU A 150 -27.03 -2.43 28.19
CA LEU A 150 -28.13 -1.91 27.36
C LEU A 150 -29.50 -2.49 27.77
N GLY A 151 -29.53 -3.47 28.67
CA GLY A 151 -30.74 -4.00 29.26
C GLY A 151 -31.30 -5.26 28.60
N PHE A 152 -30.55 -5.90 27.71
CA PHE A 152 -30.95 -7.17 27.13
C PHE A 152 -30.71 -8.32 28.10
N PRO A 153 -31.72 -9.17 28.38
CA PRO A 153 -31.56 -10.31 29.26
C PRO A 153 -30.45 -11.26 28.77
N PRO A 154 -29.62 -11.85 29.66
CA PRO A 154 -28.51 -12.72 29.28
C PRO A 154 -28.89 -13.86 28.33
N LYS A 155 -30.06 -14.49 28.53
CA LYS A 155 -30.57 -15.54 27.64
C LYS A 155 -30.79 -15.06 26.20
N GLN A 156 -31.24 -13.82 26.01
CA GLN A 156 -31.43 -13.24 24.68
C GLN A 156 -30.10 -12.90 24.01
N ILE A 157 -29.13 -12.43 24.78
CA ILE A 157 -27.76 -12.19 24.28
C ILE A 157 -27.15 -13.48 23.75
N VAL A 158 -27.22 -14.55 24.55
CA VAL A 158 -26.77 -15.89 24.13
C VAL A 158 -27.48 -16.34 22.85
N ALA A 159 -28.81 -16.23 22.81
CA ALA A 159 -29.59 -16.64 21.65
C ALA A 159 -29.18 -15.88 20.37
N ILE A 160 -29.00 -14.55 20.44
CA ILE A 160 -28.63 -13.75 19.26
C ILE A 160 -27.19 -14.03 18.80
N VAL A 161 -26.27 -14.31 19.74
CA VAL A 161 -24.90 -14.75 19.42
C VAL A 161 -24.96 -16.07 18.63
N LEU A 162 -25.76 -17.04 19.08
CA LEU A 162 -25.89 -18.32 18.40
C LEU A 162 -26.55 -18.21 17.03
N ILE A 163 -27.55 -17.32 16.87
CA ILE A 163 -28.14 -17.03 15.56
C ILE A 163 -27.09 -16.46 14.61
N ASN A 164 -26.27 -15.53 15.09
CA ASN A 164 -25.18 -14.94 14.31
C ASN A 164 -24.15 -16.01 13.88
N LEU A 165 -23.68 -16.84 14.81
CA LEU A 165 -22.76 -17.95 14.51
C LEU A 165 -23.39 -19.00 13.58
N GLY A 166 -24.69 -19.24 13.72
CA GLY A 166 -25.46 -20.13 12.85
C GLY A 166 -25.52 -19.63 11.41
N PHE A 167 -25.65 -18.32 11.20
CA PHE A 167 -25.50 -17.70 9.87
C PHE A 167 -24.07 -17.88 9.34
N GLN A 168 -23.07 -17.62 10.19
CA GLN A 168 -21.66 -17.70 9.79
C GLN A 168 -21.22 -19.08 9.32
N PHE A 169 -21.89 -20.16 9.71
CA PHE A 169 -21.65 -21.48 9.11
C PHE A 169 -21.73 -21.43 7.57
N PHE A 170 -22.75 -20.77 7.02
CA PHE A 170 -23.06 -20.80 5.59
C PHE A 170 -22.08 -19.99 4.72
N VAL A 171 -21.27 -19.10 5.32
CA VAL A 171 -20.26 -18.34 4.57
C VAL A 171 -18.95 -19.11 4.37
N HIS A 172 -18.76 -20.24 5.06
CA HIS A 172 -17.54 -21.05 4.95
C HIS A 172 -17.62 -22.03 3.77
N THR A 173 -17.60 -21.54 2.53
CA THR A 173 -17.65 -22.44 1.36
C THR A 173 -16.92 -21.86 0.16
N GLN A 174 -16.37 -22.75 -0.66
CA GLN A 174 -15.82 -22.43 -1.98
C GLN A 174 -16.78 -22.79 -3.13
N ALA A 175 -17.90 -23.45 -2.82
CA ALA A 175 -18.87 -23.91 -3.81
C ALA A 175 -19.74 -22.77 -4.34
N ILE A 176 -19.99 -21.75 -3.51
CA ILE A 176 -20.84 -20.60 -3.84
C ILE A 176 -19.96 -19.43 -4.29
N GLY A 177 -20.15 -18.95 -5.52
CA GLY A 177 -19.46 -17.78 -6.07
C GLY A 177 -19.97 -16.46 -5.50
N LYS A 178 -19.92 -15.38 -6.29
CA LYS A 178 -20.48 -14.10 -5.87
C LYS A 178 -22.00 -14.10 -5.92
N LEU A 179 -22.64 -13.45 -4.95
CA LEU A 179 -24.11 -13.37 -4.82
C LEU A 179 -24.71 -12.02 -5.23
N GLY A 180 -23.92 -11.17 -5.89
CA GLY A 180 -24.38 -9.90 -6.46
C GLY A 180 -24.86 -8.93 -5.39
N TRP A 181 -26.12 -8.47 -5.48
CA TRP A 181 -26.65 -7.42 -4.60
C TRP A 181 -26.66 -7.83 -3.12
N LEU A 182 -26.73 -9.13 -2.80
CA LEU A 182 -26.69 -9.63 -1.43
C LEU A 182 -25.36 -9.30 -0.74
N GLU A 183 -24.25 -9.15 -1.48
CA GLU A 183 -22.92 -8.81 -0.95
C GLU A 183 -22.80 -7.36 -0.47
N TYR A 184 -23.82 -6.54 -0.72
CA TYR A 184 -23.91 -5.19 -0.17
C TYR A 184 -24.58 -5.17 1.21
N MET A 185 -25.36 -6.20 1.54
CA MET A 185 -26.15 -6.27 2.78
C MET A 185 -25.64 -7.31 3.76
N PHE A 186 -25.21 -8.48 3.26
CA PHE A 186 -24.83 -9.62 4.07
C PHE A 186 -23.39 -10.05 3.84
N ASN A 187 -22.78 -10.65 4.87
CA ASN A 187 -21.55 -11.42 4.71
C ASN A 187 -21.87 -12.65 3.85
N THR A 188 -21.19 -12.77 2.71
CA THR A 188 -21.40 -13.87 1.76
C THR A 188 -20.15 -14.74 1.70
N PRO A 189 -20.24 -15.95 1.10
CA PRO A 189 -19.07 -16.82 0.98
C PRO A 189 -17.86 -16.17 0.31
N SER A 190 -18.04 -15.30 -0.68
CA SER A 190 -16.94 -14.54 -1.31
C SER A 190 -16.23 -13.61 -0.34
N ILE A 191 -16.99 -12.84 0.43
CA ILE A 191 -16.47 -11.90 1.44
C ILE A 191 -15.72 -12.67 2.52
N HIS A 192 -16.28 -13.78 2.98
CA HIS A 192 -15.67 -14.59 4.03
C HIS A 192 -14.47 -15.40 3.54
N ARG A 193 -14.41 -15.78 2.26
CA ARG A 193 -13.19 -16.35 1.65
C ARG A 193 -12.03 -15.36 1.67
N VAL A 194 -12.28 -14.09 1.35
CA VAL A 194 -11.28 -13.02 1.46
C VAL A 194 -10.77 -12.95 2.89
N HIS A 195 -11.66 -12.96 3.87
CA HIS A 195 -11.29 -12.95 5.28
C HIS A 195 -10.37 -14.11 5.70
N HIS A 196 -10.64 -15.32 5.22
CA HIS A 196 -9.82 -16.50 5.51
C HIS A 196 -8.55 -16.63 4.67
N ALA A 197 -8.32 -15.71 3.75
CA ALA A 197 -7.19 -15.78 2.84
C ALA A 197 -5.91 -15.23 3.48
N ARG A 198 -4.79 -15.87 3.15
CA ARG A 198 -3.44 -15.40 3.51
C ARG A 198 -2.73 -14.66 2.37
N ASN A 199 -3.45 -14.34 1.29
CA ASN A 199 -2.90 -13.48 0.25
C ASN A 199 -2.64 -12.10 0.84
N ASP A 200 -1.53 -11.45 0.49
CA ASP A 200 -1.14 -10.15 1.05
C ASP A 200 -2.26 -9.08 0.95
N CYS A 201 -3.04 -9.08 -0.13
CA CYS A 201 -4.15 -8.14 -0.33
C CYS A 201 -5.39 -8.42 0.53
N TYR A 202 -5.49 -9.60 1.14
CA TYR A 202 -6.66 -10.06 1.89
C TYR A 202 -6.40 -10.23 3.40
N ILE A 203 -5.12 -10.23 3.82
CA ILE A 203 -4.75 -10.29 5.24
C ILE A 203 -5.38 -9.12 6.01
N ASP A 204 -5.94 -9.42 7.19
CA ASP A 204 -6.57 -8.45 8.09
C ASP A 204 -7.67 -7.62 7.40
N ARG A 205 -8.46 -8.25 6.52
CA ARG A 205 -9.63 -7.65 5.85
C ARG A 205 -10.92 -8.43 6.13
N SER A 206 -12.05 -7.76 5.91
CA SER A 206 -13.42 -8.28 5.98
C SER A 206 -13.76 -9.02 7.28
N TYR A 207 -14.20 -8.31 8.32
CA TYR A 207 -14.56 -8.89 9.63
C TYR A 207 -16.06 -9.09 9.92
N PRO A 208 -17.01 -9.15 8.96
CA PRO A 208 -18.42 -9.07 9.30
C PRO A 208 -18.92 -10.41 9.87
N GLY A 209 -19.83 -10.33 10.84
CA GLY A 209 -20.60 -11.51 11.25
C GLY A 209 -21.67 -11.80 10.21
N VAL A 210 -22.71 -10.96 10.21
CA VAL A 210 -23.85 -11.03 9.30
C VAL A 210 -23.91 -9.80 8.39
N LEU A 211 -23.71 -8.58 8.91
CA LEU A 211 -23.87 -7.34 8.14
C LEU A 211 -22.52 -6.83 7.65
N VAL A 212 -22.29 -6.95 6.35
CA VAL A 212 -21.09 -6.42 5.66
C VAL A 212 -21.03 -4.88 5.66
N MET A 213 -22.12 -4.19 5.99
CA MET A 213 -22.13 -2.73 6.10
C MET A 213 -21.07 -2.22 7.09
N LEU A 214 -20.80 -2.98 8.16
CA LEU A 214 -19.79 -2.61 9.15
C LEU A 214 -18.39 -2.54 8.54
N ASP A 215 -18.01 -3.50 7.70
CA ASP A 215 -16.73 -3.44 6.98
C ASP A 215 -16.61 -2.27 6.02
N ARG A 216 -17.72 -1.86 5.40
CA ARG A 216 -17.72 -0.71 4.50
C ARG A 216 -17.60 0.60 5.27
N VAL A 217 -18.30 0.73 6.40
CA VAL A 217 -18.24 1.91 7.27
C VAL A 217 -16.84 2.07 7.89
N PHE A 218 -16.22 0.97 8.29
CA PHE A 218 -14.93 0.96 8.97
C PHE A 218 -13.73 0.62 8.06
N GLY A 219 -13.95 0.63 6.73
CA GLY A 219 -12.91 0.52 5.70
C GLY A 219 -12.17 -0.82 5.62
N SER A 220 -12.67 -1.87 6.27
CA SER A 220 -12.07 -3.20 6.24
C SER A 220 -12.55 -4.09 5.10
N TYR A 221 -13.57 -3.67 4.33
CA TYR A 221 -14.10 -4.43 3.19
C TYR A 221 -13.11 -4.51 2.03
N VAL A 222 -12.83 -5.72 1.55
CA VAL A 222 -12.14 -5.96 0.28
C VAL A 222 -12.92 -6.97 -0.54
N ASP A 223 -13.08 -6.68 -1.83
CA ASP A 223 -13.78 -7.55 -2.77
C ASP A 223 -12.90 -8.72 -3.22
N GLU A 224 -13.49 -9.89 -3.45
CA GLU A 224 -12.78 -11.07 -3.95
C GLU A 224 -12.39 -10.83 -5.41
N HIS A 225 -11.09 -10.79 -5.68
CA HIS A 225 -10.56 -10.44 -7.00
C HIS A 225 -10.68 -11.61 -8.00
N PRO A 226 -11.26 -11.42 -9.19
CA PRO A 226 -11.48 -12.49 -10.18
C PRO A 226 -10.19 -13.20 -10.64
N HIS A 227 -9.06 -12.49 -10.59
CA HIS A 227 -7.76 -12.99 -11.06
C HIS A 227 -6.77 -13.30 -9.93
N HIS A 228 -7.16 -13.12 -8.67
CA HIS A 228 -6.32 -13.42 -7.51
C HIS A 228 -7.13 -14.24 -6.50
N ALA A 229 -7.19 -15.55 -6.77
CA ALA A 229 -7.96 -16.49 -5.99
C ALA A 229 -7.47 -16.54 -4.52
N PRO A 230 -8.39 -16.58 -3.54
CA PRO A 230 -8.04 -16.80 -2.14
C PRO A 230 -7.23 -18.07 -1.91
N VAL A 231 -6.09 -17.93 -1.24
CA VAL A 231 -5.25 -19.01 -0.72
C VAL A 231 -5.44 -19.04 0.78
N TYR A 232 -5.86 -20.18 1.34
CA TYR A 232 -6.23 -20.29 2.76
C TYR A 232 -5.09 -20.81 3.64
N GLY A 233 -5.33 -20.77 4.94
CA GLY A 233 -4.38 -21.12 5.98
C GLY A 233 -3.75 -19.88 6.59
N ILE A 234 -2.81 -20.09 7.51
CA ILE A 234 -2.00 -19.01 8.07
C ILE A 234 -0.69 -18.84 7.28
N VAL A 235 -0.08 -17.66 7.39
CA VAL A 235 1.17 -17.29 6.68
C VAL A 235 2.30 -18.28 6.95
N GLU A 236 2.43 -18.75 8.20
CA GLU A 236 3.33 -19.83 8.60
C GLU A 236 2.53 -21.12 8.80
N PRO A 237 2.45 -22.03 7.80
CA PRO A 237 1.53 -23.14 7.87
C PRO A 237 1.91 -24.12 8.99
N LEU A 238 0.90 -24.55 9.74
CA LEU A 238 1.05 -25.45 10.88
C LEU A 238 1.38 -26.90 10.48
N HIS A 239 0.99 -27.30 9.26
CA HIS A 239 1.12 -28.65 8.70
C HIS A 239 0.80 -29.77 9.72
N THR A 240 -0.31 -29.62 10.46
CA THR A 240 -0.75 -30.58 11.49
C THR A 240 -2.26 -30.68 11.56
N TYR A 241 -2.75 -31.87 11.92
CA TYR A 241 -4.17 -32.14 12.18
C TYR A 241 -4.43 -32.47 13.67
N ASN A 242 -3.46 -32.16 14.54
CA ASN A 242 -3.62 -32.33 15.99
C ASN A 242 -4.34 -31.10 16.59
N PRO A 243 -5.55 -31.24 17.16
CA PRO A 243 -6.34 -30.12 17.66
C PRO A 243 -5.69 -29.39 18.85
N LEU A 244 -4.93 -30.09 19.69
CA LEU A 244 -4.20 -29.49 20.80
C LEU A 244 -3.01 -28.66 20.30
N LYS A 245 -2.25 -29.19 19.32
CA LYS A 245 -1.15 -28.43 18.72
C LYS A 245 -1.68 -27.20 17.98
N ALA A 246 -2.78 -27.35 17.22
CA ALA A 246 -3.45 -26.23 16.57
C ALA A 246 -3.87 -25.17 17.59
N THR A 247 -4.42 -25.57 18.74
CA THR A 247 -4.81 -24.65 19.81
C THR A 247 -3.63 -23.94 20.45
N PHE A 248 -2.60 -24.66 20.89
CA PHE A 248 -1.58 -24.13 21.78
C PHE A 248 -0.31 -23.58 21.10
N HIS A 249 -0.14 -23.76 19.78
CA HIS A 249 1.09 -23.33 19.09
C HIS A 249 1.40 -21.83 19.27
N GLU A 250 0.41 -20.95 19.09
CA GLU A 250 0.63 -19.50 19.17
C GLU A 250 0.80 -19.04 20.62
N TRP A 251 0.16 -19.72 21.58
CA TRP A 251 0.37 -19.50 23.02
C TRP A 251 1.80 -19.86 23.43
N ALA A 252 2.31 -21.02 23.00
CA ALA A 252 3.68 -21.44 23.26
C ALA A 252 4.71 -20.50 22.61
N SER A 253 4.42 -20.08 21.37
CA SER A 253 5.17 -19.06 20.62
C SER A 253 5.24 -17.73 21.40
N MET A 254 4.10 -17.25 21.90
CA MET A 254 4.01 -16.03 22.70
C MET A 254 4.72 -16.14 24.05
N ALA A 255 4.59 -17.28 24.74
CA ALA A 255 5.29 -17.54 26.00
C ALA A 255 6.81 -17.61 25.81
N THR A 256 7.28 -18.22 24.71
CA THR A 256 8.71 -18.27 24.37
C THR A 256 9.26 -16.87 24.09
N ASP A 257 8.52 -16.05 23.35
CA ASP A 257 8.90 -14.64 23.12
C ASP A 257 8.98 -13.88 24.44
N PHE A 258 7.98 -14.05 25.31
CA PHE A 258 7.94 -13.42 26.63
C PHE A 258 9.13 -13.83 27.51
N ALA A 259 9.49 -15.12 27.52
CA ALA A 259 10.62 -15.65 28.28
C ALA A 259 11.99 -15.21 27.73
N SER A 260 12.09 -14.96 26.42
CA SER A 260 13.33 -14.55 25.75
C SER A 260 13.70 -13.06 25.95
N LEU A 261 12.78 -12.24 26.47
CA LEU A 261 12.99 -10.81 26.70
C LEU A 261 13.62 -10.56 28.09
N ALA A 262 14.95 -10.43 28.10
CA ALA A 262 15.71 -9.99 29.27
C ALA A 262 15.82 -8.46 29.39
N VAL A 263 14.76 -7.67 29.17
CA VAL A 263 14.75 -6.21 29.44
C VAL A 263 13.33 -5.69 29.72
N GLY A 264 13.07 -5.24 30.96
CA GLY A 264 11.99 -4.30 31.35
C GLY A 264 10.50 -4.73 31.22
N ALA A 265 9.66 -4.22 32.13
CA ALA A 265 8.20 -4.47 32.16
C ALA A 265 7.46 -4.04 30.88
N THR A 266 8.00 -3.07 30.14
CA THR A 266 7.46 -2.54 28.87
C THR A 266 7.62 -3.50 27.69
N GLY A 267 8.71 -4.29 27.62
CA GLY A 267 8.90 -5.30 26.57
C GLY A 267 7.90 -6.45 26.67
N ARG A 268 7.50 -6.79 27.91
CA ARG A 268 6.54 -7.85 28.22
C ARG A 268 5.12 -7.53 27.76
N VAL A 269 4.68 -6.27 27.89
CA VAL A 269 3.36 -5.81 27.38
C VAL A 269 3.34 -5.77 25.85
N HIS A 270 4.48 -5.52 25.20
CA HIS A 270 4.57 -5.46 23.75
C HIS A 270 4.37 -6.83 23.07
N CYS A 271 4.79 -7.93 23.73
CA CYS A 271 4.55 -9.30 23.26
C CYS A 271 3.07 -9.67 23.15
N LEU A 272 2.20 -9.02 23.92
CA LEU A 272 0.75 -9.28 23.93
C LEU A 272 0.00 -8.55 22.80
N ARG A 273 0.65 -7.61 22.11
CA ARG A 273 -0.02 -6.63 21.24
C ARG A 273 0.07 -6.87 19.73
N ARG A 274 0.96 -7.71 19.19
CA ARG A 274 1.10 -7.88 17.73
C ARG A 274 1.30 -9.33 17.26
N PRO A 275 0.36 -9.93 16.49
CA PRO A 275 0.50 -11.26 15.88
C PRO A 275 1.78 -11.41 15.02
N ARG A 276 2.31 -12.64 14.95
CA ARG A 276 3.63 -12.95 14.36
C ARG A 276 3.75 -12.89 12.82
N GLY A 277 2.72 -12.46 12.09
CA GLY A 277 2.71 -12.41 10.61
C GLY A 277 3.80 -11.55 9.94
N LEU A 278 4.69 -10.89 10.70
CA LEU A 278 5.71 -9.96 10.22
C LEU A 278 7.17 -10.34 10.53
N ARG A 279 7.49 -11.54 11.07
CA ARG A 279 8.86 -11.84 11.58
C ARG A 279 9.70 -12.90 10.84
N THR A 280 9.24 -13.56 9.78
CA THR A 280 9.95 -14.70 9.16
C THR A 280 11.04 -14.32 8.15
N ILE A 281 11.49 -13.06 8.08
CA ILE A 281 12.66 -12.66 7.26
C ILE A 281 13.97 -12.68 8.09
N MET A 282 13.90 -12.70 9.42
CA MET A 282 15.08 -12.54 10.28
C MET A 282 15.85 -13.83 10.64
N ARG A 283 15.37 -15.04 10.30
CA ARG A 283 16.05 -16.30 10.69
C ARG A 283 16.99 -16.92 9.65
N ALA A 284 17.06 -16.38 8.43
CA ALA A 284 18.01 -16.86 7.41
C ALA A 284 19.45 -16.31 7.58
N ALA A 285 19.68 -15.37 8.51
CA ALA A 285 20.96 -14.70 8.71
C ALA A 285 21.73 -15.22 9.96
N ARG A 286 21.85 -16.54 10.13
CA ARG A 286 22.96 -17.08 10.96
C ARG A 286 24.14 -17.39 10.04
N PRO A 287 25.35 -16.87 10.29
CA PRO A 287 26.51 -17.24 9.50
C PRO A 287 26.79 -18.73 9.72
N VAL A 288 26.73 -19.51 8.65
CA VAL A 288 27.30 -20.86 8.61
C VAL A 288 28.80 -20.69 8.85
N ARG A 289 29.29 -21.10 10.03
CA ARG A 289 30.73 -21.27 10.27
C ARG A 289 31.22 -22.37 9.33
N LEU A 290 31.80 -21.97 8.19
CA LEU A 290 32.58 -22.86 7.35
C LEU A 290 33.85 -23.25 8.12
N ARG A 291 33.97 -24.53 8.48
CA ARG A 291 35.26 -25.12 8.88
C ARG A 291 36.13 -25.29 7.63
N PRO A 292 37.45 -25.03 7.68
CA PRO A 292 38.32 -25.19 6.52
C PRO A 292 38.52 -26.68 6.21
N ALA A 293 38.02 -27.12 5.06
CA ALA A 293 38.30 -28.46 4.54
C ALA A 293 39.60 -28.42 3.72
N ARG A 294 40.54 -29.28 4.13
CA ARG A 294 41.86 -29.48 3.53
C ARG A 294 41.76 -29.84 2.04
N LEU A 295 42.59 -29.19 1.24
CA LEU A 295 42.95 -29.58 -0.12
C LEU A 295 43.43 -31.04 -0.14
N ARG A 296 42.81 -31.86 -1.00
CA ARG A 296 43.42 -33.10 -1.47
C ARG A 296 43.15 -33.25 -2.97
N ALA A 297 44.20 -33.01 -3.75
CA ALA A 297 44.23 -33.27 -5.18
C ALA A 297 44.03 -34.76 -5.47
N LYS A 298 43.17 -35.09 -6.44
CA LYS A 298 43.28 -36.33 -7.22
C LYS A 298 42.94 -36.04 -8.69
N ARG A 299 43.81 -36.62 -9.51
CA ARG A 299 43.99 -36.55 -10.97
C ARG A 299 43.04 -37.52 -11.70
N GLN A 300 42.88 -37.28 -13.01
CA GLN A 300 42.43 -38.18 -14.10
C GLN A 300 40.90 -38.47 -14.17
N THR A 301 40.21 -38.59 -15.31
CA THR A 301 40.55 -38.74 -16.74
C THR A 301 39.30 -38.53 -17.62
N ASN A 302 39.52 -38.30 -18.92
CA ASN A 302 38.57 -38.21 -20.06
C ASN A 302 37.39 -39.20 -20.09
N SER A 303 36.24 -38.74 -20.59
CA SER A 303 35.48 -39.44 -21.65
C SER A 303 34.44 -38.54 -22.34
N ARG A 304 34.38 -38.65 -23.67
CA ARG A 304 33.52 -37.97 -24.66
C ARG A 304 32.02 -38.28 -24.48
N THR A 305 31.11 -37.36 -24.83
CA THR A 305 29.99 -37.66 -25.75
C THR A 305 29.22 -36.43 -26.27
N ARG A 306 29.15 -36.37 -27.61
CA ARG A 306 28.09 -35.94 -28.55
C ARG A 306 27.20 -34.71 -28.29
N VAL A 307 27.35 -33.77 -29.24
CA VAL A 307 26.46 -32.68 -29.61
C VAL A 307 25.39 -33.18 -30.60
N GLN A 308 24.12 -32.79 -30.41
CA GLN A 308 23.08 -32.85 -31.44
C GLN A 308 22.39 -31.49 -31.56
N THR A 309 22.64 -30.82 -32.69
CA THR A 309 21.96 -29.62 -33.20
C THR A 309 20.68 -29.99 -33.93
N ILE A 310 19.59 -29.25 -33.68
CA ILE A 310 18.38 -29.26 -34.52
C ILE A 310 18.05 -27.81 -34.95
N ARG A 311 17.89 -27.62 -36.26
CA ARG A 311 17.50 -26.38 -36.95
C ARG A 311 15.97 -26.20 -36.97
N PRO A 312 15.43 -24.96 -37.07
CA PRO A 312 14.00 -24.73 -37.27
C PRO A 312 13.64 -24.67 -38.76
N ARG A 313 12.40 -25.09 -39.07
CA ARG A 313 11.80 -25.11 -40.42
C ARG A 313 10.72 -24.02 -40.51
N PHE A 314 10.84 -23.17 -41.51
CA PHE A 314 9.83 -22.20 -41.97
C PHE A 314 8.56 -22.89 -42.50
N LYS A 315 7.39 -22.24 -42.33
CA LYS A 315 6.34 -22.19 -43.37
C LYS A 315 5.46 -20.94 -43.20
N ARG A 316 5.32 -20.19 -44.30
CA ARG A 316 4.38 -19.10 -44.56
C ARG A 316 3.01 -19.65 -44.97
N SER A 317 1.96 -18.87 -44.75
CA SER A 317 0.85 -18.74 -45.72
C SER A 317 0.08 -17.43 -45.48
N ALA A 318 -0.06 -16.65 -46.56
CA ALA A 318 -1.03 -15.56 -46.75
C ALA A 318 -2.47 -16.13 -46.80
N ASP A 319 -3.57 -15.37 -46.67
CA ASP A 319 -4.11 -14.56 -47.78
C ASP A 319 -5.32 -13.68 -47.36
N ARG A 320 -5.44 -12.54 -48.07
CA ARG A 320 -6.61 -11.76 -48.54
C ARG A 320 -7.78 -11.25 -47.66
N ARG A 321 -7.81 -9.91 -47.55
CA ARG A 321 -8.79 -8.91 -48.06
C ARG A 321 -10.29 -9.27 -48.15
N ARG A 322 -11.18 -8.39 -47.64
CA ARG A 322 -11.94 -7.38 -48.43
C ARG A 322 -12.91 -6.50 -47.59
N PHE A 323 -13.05 -5.28 -48.11
CA PHE A 323 -13.99 -4.18 -47.90
C PHE A 323 -15.49 -4.52 -47.81
N CYS A 324 -16.28 -3.72 -47.06
CA CYS A 324 -17.20 -2.72 -47.66
C CYS A 324 -17.84 -1.75 -46.65
N LYS A 325 -18.23 -0.58 -47.16
CA LYS A 325 -18.78 0.63 -46.52
C LYS A 325 -20.32 0.58 -46.41
N LEU A 326 -20.92 1.41 -45.54
CA LEU A 326 -21.93 2.48 -45.82
C LEU A 326 -22.98 2.68 -44.69
N SER A 327 -22.82 3.78 -43.92
CA SER A 327 -23.70 4.97 -43.88
C SER A 327 -25.20 4.91 -43.41
N PRO A 328 -25.86 6.06 -43.08
CA PRO A 328 -26.57 6.28 -41.81
C PRO A 328 -28.04 6.77 -41.96
N ARG A 329 -28.77 6.98 -40.84
CA ARG A 329 -30.00 7.82 -40.73
C ARG A 329 -30.28 8.13 -39.24
N ARG A 330 -30.27 9.39 -38.74
CA ARG A 330 -31.33 10.46 -38.72
C ARG A 330 -32.66 9.95 -38.10
N ARG A 331 -33.37 10.61 -37.15
CA ARG A 331 -33.62 12.05 -36.87
C ARG A 331 -34.52 12.21 -35.60
N ARG A 332 -34.41 13.39 -34.93
CA ARG A 332 -35.45 14.22 -34.21
C ARG A 332 -36.14 13.61 -32.98
N GLY A 333 -36.58 14.33 -31.94
CA GLY A 333 -36.78 15.72 -31.49
C GLY A 333 -37.64 15.59 -30.20
N GLY A 334 -37.62 16.41 -29.14
CA GLY A 334 -37.74 17.86 -29.00
C GLY A 334 -38.32 18.19 -27.60
N ARG A 335 -37.99 19.40 -27.10
CA ARG A 335 -38.67 20.33 -26.14
C ARG A 335 -39.35 19.78 -24.85
N CYS A 336 -38.99 20.26 -23.64
CA CYS A 336 -39.24 21.56 -22.99
C CYS A 336 -40.65 21.70 -22.36
N LEU A 337 -40.76 21.80 -21.03
CA LEU A 337 -41.62 22.77 -20.31
C LEU A 337 -41.42 22.73 -18.78
N GLN A 338 -41.43 23.94 -18.20
CA GLN A 338 -41.40 24.30 -16.79
C GLN A 338 -42.76 24.09 -16.10
N HIS A 339 -42.78 24.01 -14.76
CA HIS A 339 -43.71 24.80 -13.94
C HIS A 339 -43.26 24.96 -12.47
N MET A 340 -43.53 26.15 -11.95
CA MET A 340 -43.30 26.70 -10.61
C MET A 340 -44.31 26.20 -9.56
N ALA A 341 -44.01 26.34 -8.26
CA ALA A 341 -44.64 27.32 -7.35
C ALA A 341 -44.42 26.99 -5.85
N GLN A 342 -44.39 28.07 -5.06
CA GLN A 342 -44.08 28.20 -3.62
C GLN A 342 -45.33 28.08 -2.72
N GLY A 343 -45.15 27.88 -1.40
CA GLY A 343 -46.01 28.52 -0.39
C GLY A 343 -46.08 27.87 1.03
N PRO A 344 -46.25 28.62 2.14
CA PRO A 344 -45.72 28.31 3.49
C PRO A 344 -46.77 28.29 4.64
N HIS A 345 -46.38 27.92 5.89
CA HIS A 345 -46.99 28.26 7.21
C HIS A 345 -46.28 27.46 8.35
N LYS A 346 -46.20 27.80 9.65
CA LYS A 346 -46.43 28.96 10.55
C LYS A 346 -45.81 28.60 11.93
N ARG A 347 -45.55 29.58 12.79
CA ARG A 347 -45.00 29.49 14.17
C ARG A 347 -46.00 28.96 15.22
N GLY A 348 -45.48 28.47 16.36
CA GLY A 348 -46.19 28.33 17.64
C GLY A 348 -45.22 28.12 18.81
N ASP A 349 -45.40 28.90 19.89
CA ASP A 349 -44.54 29.03 21.07
C ASP A 349 -44.89 28.09 22.25
N VAL A 350 -44.04 28.18 23.29
CA VAL A 350 -44.26 28.03 24.76
C VAL A 350 -44.04 26.65 25.45
N VAL A 351 -43.05 26.63 26.36
CA VAL A 351 -43.15 26.43 27.84
C VAL A 351 -41.88 25.71 28.37
N ASN A 352 -41.26 26.34 29.37
CA ASN A 352 -40.10 25.90 30.13
C ASN A 352 -40.57 25.23 31.43
N MET A 353 -40.11 24.01 31.76
CA MET A 353 -40.34 23.40 33.07
C MET A 353 -39.21 22.40 33.44
N ASN A 354 -38.78 22.48 34.70
CA ASN A 354 -38.05 21.50 35.52
C ASN A 354 -36.51 21.48 35.57
N GLN A 355 -35.97 22.26 36.52
CA GLN A 355 -34.60 22.20 37.04
C GLN A 355 -34.25 20.98 37.92
N SER A 356 -35.17 20.05 38.21
CA SER A 356 -34.86 18.83 38.99
C SER A 356 -34.41 17.62 38.13
N ALA A 357 -34.51 17.72 36.79
CA ALA A 357 -34.08 16.67 35.87
C ALA A 357 -32.57 16.75 35.51
N SER A 358 -31.90 17.83 35.91
CA SER A 358 -30.55 18.18 35.46
C SER A 358 -29.46 17.23 35.97
N LYS A 359 -29.52 16.77 37.22
CA LYS A 359 -28.44 15.94 37.80
C LYS A 359 -28.47 14.48 37.33
N LYS A 360 -29.65 13.89 37.13
CA LYS A 360 -29.80 12.53 36.56
C LYS A 360 -29.45 12.51 35.07
N HIS A 361 -29.84 13.54 34.31
CA HIS A 361 -29.44 13.66 32.91
C HIS A 361 -27.94 13.99 32.75
N GLN A 362 -27.31 14.71 33.69
CA GLN A 362 -25.85 14.90 33.69
C GLN A 362 -25.12 13.58 33.96
N PHE A 363 -25.56 12.78 34.93
CA PHE A 363 -24.93 11.49 35.23
C PHE A 363 -25.14 10.49 34.07
N ILE A 364 -26.33 10.45 33.48
CA ILE A 364 -26.62 9.62 32.29
C ILE A 364 -25.80 10.09 31.09
N ARG A 365 -25.66 11.41 30.85
CA ARG A 365 -24.81 11.94 29.78
C ARG A 365 -23.33 11.64 30.03
N VAL A 366 -22.84 11.75 31.26
CA VAL A 366 -21.45 11.42 31.60
C VAL A 366 -21.18 9.92 31.44
N THR A 367 -22.13 9.05 31.80
CA THR A 367 -22.00 7.59 31.60
C THR A 367 -22.16 7.19 30.13
N GLN A 368 -23.06 7.82 29.38
CA GLN A 368 -23.19 7.63 27.93
C GLN A 368 -21.96 8.13 27.18
N ILE A 369 -21.41 9.28 27.58
CA ILE A 369 -20.15 9.81 27.07
C ILE A 369 -19.00 8.89 27.49
N ALA A 370 -18.98 8.33 28.70
CA ALA A 370 -17.93 7.41 29.13
C ALA A 370 -18.00 6.05 28.42
N LEU A 371 -19.19 5.52 28.14
CA LEU A 371 -19.38 4.27 27.38
C LEU A 371 -19.13 4.48 25.88
N ALA A 372 -19.61 5.58 25.30
CA ALA A 372 -19.26 5.97 23.94
C ALA A 372 -17.76 6.21 23.84
N SER A 373 -17.15 6.88 24.82
CA SER A 373 -15.69 7.10 24.89
C SER A 373 -14.92 5.83 25.18
N ALA A 374 -15.48 4.83 25.88
CA ALA A 374 -14.85 3.53 26.07
C ALA A 374 -14.92 2.69 24.78
N ALA A 375 -16.04 2.75 24.05
CA ALA A 375 -16.17 2.15 22.72
C ALA A 375 -15.27 2.86 21.69
N PHE A 376 -15.23 4.19 21.69
CA PHE A 376 -14.32 5.01 20.88
C PHE A 376 -12.87 4.87 21.32
N ALA A 377 -12.57 4.66 22.60
CA ALA A 377 -11.22 4.40 23.10
C ALA A 377 -10.79 2.96 22.84
N LEU A 378 -11.70 1.98 22.79
CA LEU A 378 -11.42 0.63 22.30
C LEU A 378 -11.21 0.64 20.77
N LEU A 379 -11.99 1.44 20.03
CA LEU A 379 -11.78 1.69 18.59
C LEU A 379 -10.46 2.45 18.32
N ALA A 380 -10.10 3.43 19.16
CA ALA A 380 -8.87 4.21 19.06
C ALA A 380 -7.64 3.44 19.57
N ALA A 381 -7.78 2.60 20.60
CA ALA A 381 -6.75 1.67 21.06
C ALA A 381 -6.49 0.55 20.04
N CYS A 382 -7.45 0.27 19.16
CA CYS A 382 -7.32 -0.61 18.00
C CYS A 382 -7.03 0.13 16.68
N GLY A 383 -6.80 1.45 16.72
CA GLY A 383 -6.25 2.26 15.63
C GLY A 383 -7.21 2.53 14.47
N GLY A 384 -7.87 3.70 14.52
CA GLY A 384 -8.32 4.41 13.33
C GLY A 384 -7.17 5.22 12.75
N GLY A 385 -6.55 4.70 11.69
CA GLY A 385 -5.88 5.51 10.67
C GLY A 385 -6.84 5.57 9.49
N GLY A 386 -7.12 6.77 8.97
CA GLY A 386 -7.94 6.92 7.78
C GLY A 386 -7.37 6.09 6.64
N ASP A 387 -8.23 5.29 6.01
CA ASP A 387 -7.89 4.46 4.86
C ASP A 387 -7.61 5.34 3.63
N ASP A 388 -6.33 5.55 3.36
CA ASP A 388 -5.85 5.70 1.99
C ASP A 388 -5.30 4.34 1.56
N ASN A 389 -5.91 3.75 0.53
CA ASN A 389 -5.50 2.49 -0.06
C ASN A 389 -4.05 2.59 -0.53
N ASN A 390 -3.12 2.09 0.29
CA ASN A 390 -1.75 1.93 -0.13
C ASN A 390 -1.15 0.67 0.51
N ASN A 391 -0.85 -0.28 -0.36
CA ASN A 391 -0.20 -1.53 0.02
C ASN A 391 1.29 -1.23 0.30
N SER A 392 1.63 -0.82 1.52
CA SER A 392 3.02 -0.79 2.00
C SER A 392 3.16 -1.54 3.31
N ASN A 393 4.00 -2.59 3.28
CA ASN A 393 4.57 -3.27 4.43
C ASN A 393 5.37 -2.28 5.30
N GLY A 394 4.69 -1.54 6.18
CA GLY A 394 5.31 -0.70 7.20
C GLY A 394 5.81 -1.54 8.38
N SER A 395 6.84 -2.37 8.17
CA SER A 395 7.64 -2.86 9.31
C SER A 395 8.43 -1.68 9.87
N THR A 396 8.31 -1.36 11.16
CA THR A 396 9.18 -0.33 11.77
C THR A 396 10.65 -0.80 11.72
N PRO A 397 11.65 0.11 11.66
CA PRO A 397 13.06 -0.21 11.74
C PRO A 397 13.35 -1.19 12.87
N ALA A 398 14.32 -2.09 12.65
CA ALA A 398 14.90 -2.83 13.76
C ALA A 398 15.39 -1.83 14.85
N GLY A 399 15.31 -2.21 16.12
CA GLY A 399 15.64 -1.31 17.23
C GLY A 399 14.59 -0.22 17.54
N GLY A 400 13.54 -0.04 16.74
CA GLY A 400 12.44 0.90 17.05
C GLY A 400 12.80 2.38 16.90
N VAL A 401 13.82 2.70 16.10
CA VAL A 401 14.25 4.07 15.82
C VAL A 401 13.12 4.86 15.14
N LYS A 402 12.82 6.05 15.67
CA LYS A 402 11.84 6.98 15.12
C LYS A 402 12.52 8.29 14.73
N LEU A 403 12.47 8.64 13.45
CA LEU A 403 13.10 9.86 12.90
C LEU A 403 12.06 10.73 12.22
N GLN A 404 12.24 12.05 12.31
CA GLN A 404 11.50 13.00 11.48
C GLN A 404 12.14 13.07 10.10
N VAL A 405 11.38 12.81 9.04
CA VAL A 405 11.92 12.85 7.68
C VAL A 405 11.74 14.25 7.09
N VAL A 406 12.82 14.78 6.51
CA VAL A 406 12.82 16.01 5.71
C VAL A 406 13.24 15.64 4.29
N SER A 407 12.52 16.14 3.28
CA SER A 407 12.81 15.79 1.88
C SER A 407 12.94 17.03 0.99
N PHE A 408 13.95 17.01 0.12
CA PHE A 408 14.24 18.01 -0.90
C PHE A 408 14.40 17.32 -2.25
N GLY A 409 13.98 17.98 -3.33
CA GLY A 409 14.21 17.50 -4.68
C GLY A 409 13.16 17.87 -5.71
N ASP A 410 12.92 16.95 -6.64
CA ASP A 410 12.05 17.15 -7.79
C ASP A 410 10.78 16.29 -7.72
N SER A 411 10.19 15.96 -8.88
CA SER A 411 8.97 15.17 -9.01
C SER A 411 9.07 13.77 -8.39
N LEU A 412 10.27 13.18 -8.34
CA LEU A 412 10.47 11.86 -7.73
C LEU A 412 10.25 11.86 -6.22
N SER A 413 10.33 13.03 -5.58
CA SER A 413 10.22 13.21 -4.13
C SER A 413 9.07 14.12 -3.71
N ASP A 414 8.33 14.71 -4.65
CA ASP A 414 7.20 15.60 -4.39
C ASP A 414 6.03 14.82 -3.76
N VAL A 415 5.70 15.17 -2.52
CA VAL A 415 4.71 14.46 -1.69
C VAL A 415 3.29 15.02 -1.82
N GLY A 416 3.07 15.95 -2.76
CA GLY A 416 1.74 16.48 -3.06
C GLY A 416 1.64 18.01 -3.04
N THR A 417 2.69 18.72 -3.46
CA THR A 417 2.73 20.20 -3.50
C THR A 417 1.54 20.77 -4.28
N TYR A 418 1.12 20.09 -5.35
CA TYR A 418 0.04 20.54 -6.24
C TYR A 418 -1.32 19.91 -5.95
N SER A 419 -1.41 18.95 -5.00
CA SER A 419 -2.62 18.18 -4.72
C SER A 419 -3.88 19.04 -4.49
N PRO A 420 -3.85 20.18 -3.76
CA PRO A 420 -5.05 20.99 -3.53
C PRO A 420 -5.67 21.60 -4.79
N VAL A 421 -4.93 21.68 -5.90
CA VAL A 421 -5.46 22.16 -7.18
C VAL A 421 -5.87 20.99 -8.07
N ILE A 422 -5.13 19.88 -8.02
CA ILE A 422 -5.27 18.78 -8.97
C ILE A 422 -6.28 17.74 -8.49
N GLN A 423 -6.30 17.42 -7.19
CA GLN A 423 -7.08 16.30 -6.65
C GLN A 423 -8.58 16.47 -6.86
N SER A 424 -9.10 17.70 -6.74
CA SER A 424 -10.53 17.99 -6.94
C SER A 424 -11.03 17.73 -8.37
N SER A 425 -10.12 17.73 -9.35
CA SER A 425 -10.47 17.65 -10.77
C SER A 425 -10.00 16.35 -11.42
N PHE A 426 -8.92 15.75 -10.94
CA PHE A 426 -8.28 14.60 -11.58
C PHE A 426 -8.07 13.41 -10.64
N GLY A 427 -8.20 13.58 -9.31
CA GLY A 427 -7.81 12.56 -8.33
C GLY A 427 -6.31 12.29 -8.25
N GLY A 428 -5.49 13.11 -8.93
CA GLY A 428 -4.02 13.06 -8.93
C GLY A 428 -3.38 13.96 -7.87
N GLY A 429 -2.13 14.36 -8.09
CA GLY A 429 -1.42 15.31 -7.23
C GLY A 429 0.03 14.94 -6.90
N ARG A 430 0.47 13.75 -7.29
CA ARG A 430 1.88 13.31 -7.24
C ARG A 430 2.30 12.75 -8.59
N PHE A 431 3.59 12.78 -8.89
CA PHE A 431 4.16 12.23 -10.12
C PHE A 431 4.36 10.72 -10.00
N THR A 432 3.26 10.00 -9.83
CA THR A 432 3.18 8.55 -9.81
C THR A 432 1.73 8.10 -10.08
N THR A 433 1.43 6.82 -9.94
CA THR A 433 0.05 6.32 -10.01
C THR A 433 -0.72 6.66 -8.73
N ASN A 434 -1.54 7.73 -8.74
CA ASN A 434 -2.31 8.19 -7.58
C ASN A 434 -3.51 7.26 -7.27
N PRO A 435 -3.93 7.08 -6.00
CA PRO A 435 -3.53 7.81 -4.79
C PRO A 435 -2.21 7.35 -4.17
N GLY A 436 -1.44 6.52 -4.89
CA GLY A 436 -0.14 6.03 -4.48
C GLY A 436 0.86 7.11 -4.08
N GLU A 437 1.92 6.68 -3.42
CA GLU A 437 2.91 7.54 -2.80
C GLU A 437 4.30 7.36 -3.41
N VAL A 438 5.09 8.43 -3.30
CA VAL A 438 6.49 8.43 -3.73
C VAL A 438 7.42 7.82 -2.68
N TRP A 439 8.64 7.50 -3.07
CA TRP A 439 9.60 6.77 -2.22
C TRP A 439 9.90 7.49 -0.90
N THR A 440 9.93 8.82 -0.90
CA THR A 440 10.23 9.63 0.31
C THR A 440 9.14 9.49 1.37
N GLN A 441 7.88 9.39 0.96
CA GLN A 441 6.76 9.08 1.87
C GLN A 441 6.92 7.66 2.43
N LYS A 442 7.22 6.67 1.58
CA LYS A 442 7.43 5.28 2.03
C LYS A 442 8.62 5.13 2.98
N VAL A 443 9.69 5.89 2.80
CA VAL A 443 10.81 5.95 3.76
C VAL A 443 10.36 6.61 5.08
N ALA A 444 9.58 7.69 5.03
CA ALA A 444 9.05 8.33 6.23
C ALA A 444 8.13 7.41 7.05
N GLU A 445 7.20 6.72 6.38
CA GLU A 445 6.31 5.74 6.99
C GLU A 445 7.08 4.67 7.77
N TYR A 446 8.17 4.18 7.18
CA TYR A 446 9.06 3.20 7.80
C TYR A 446 9.67 3.77 9.10
N TYR A 447 10.32 4.94 9.03
CA TYR A 447 10.96 5.57 10.20
C TYR A 447 9.99 6.27 11.17
N GLY A 448 8.68 6.14 10.97
CA GLY A 448 7.64 6.43 11.97
C GLY A 448 7.00 7.81 11.89
N ASP A 449 7.09 8.51 10.76
CA ASP A 449 6.41 9.80 10.53
C ASP A 449 5.67 9.82 9.18
N THR A 450 4.73 10.75 9.02
CA THR A 450 4.05 11.01 7.74
C THR A 450 4.66 12.24 7.08
N LEU A 451 5.28 12.07 5.92
CA LEU A 451 5.87 13.18 5.18
C LEU A 451 4.80 13.98 4.43
N LYS A 452 4.57 15.22 4.85
CA LYS A 452 3.59 16.15 4.24
C LYS A 452 4.29 17.29 3.49
N PRO A 453 3.64 17.91 2.48
CA PRO A 453 4.21 19.05 1.76
C PRO A 453 4.53 20.22 2.71
N ALA A 454 5.71 20.80 2.57
CA ALA A 454 6.10 22.03 3.26
C ALA A 454 5.39 23.25 2.67
N TYR A 455 5.08 23.17 1.38
CA TYR A 455 4.37 24.21 0.64
C TYR A 455 3.28 23.59 -0.24
N LEU A 456 2.23 24.37 -0.49
CA LEU A 456 1.13 24.01 -1.38
C LEU A 456 0.88 25.17 -2.35
N GLY A 457 0.64 24.88 -3.64
CA GLY A 457 0.40 25.94 -4.64
C GLY A 457 0.46 25.42 -6.08
N GLY A 458 0.84 26.31 -7.00
CA GLY A 458 0.91 26.03 -8.43
C GLY A 458 -0.44 26.18 -9.15
N PHE A 459 -0.41 26.09 -10.47
CA PHE A 459 -1.58 26.13 -11.35
C PHE A 459 -2.50 27.34 -11.09
N GLY A 460 -1.91 28.52 -11.05
CA GLY A 460 -2.55 29.81 -10.79
C GLY A 460 -2.66 30.18 -9.31
N LYS A 461 -2.29 29.27 -8.40
CA LYS A 461 -2.27 29.55 -6.96
C LYS A 461 -0.84 29.89 -6.48
N PRO A 462 -0.65 31.00 -5.75
CA PRO A 462 0.62 31.27 -5.07
C PRO A 462 1.02 30.14 -4.15
N LEU A 463 2.33 29.90 -4.06
CA LEU A 463 2.89 28.93 -3.13
C LEU A 463 2.71 29.45 -1.69
N ALA A 464 2.10 28.64 -0.83
CA ALA A 464 1.84 28.95 0.58
C ALA A 464 2.40 27.88 1.51
N ALA A 465 2.96 28.29 2.65
CA ALA A 465 3.48 27.36 3.64
C ALA A 465 2.35 26.49 4.23
N ALA A 466 2.60 25.18 4.32
CA ALA A 466 1.66 24.17 4.81
C ALA A 466 2.16 23.43 6.07
N GLY A 467 3.36 23.74 6.56
CA GLY A 467 3.89 23.24 7.82
C GLY A 467 4.45 21.81 7.78
N GLY A 468 4.53 21.18 6.61
CA GLY A 468 5.18 19.89 6.41
C GLY A 468 6.70 19.98 6.20
N TYR A 469 7.33 18.83 5.95
CA TYR A 469 8.78 18.68 5.75
C TYR A 469 9.17 18.15 4.36
N GLY A 470 8.21 17.96 3.45
CA GLY A 470 8.46 17.64 2.05
C GLY A 470 8.53 18.92 1.21
N TYR A 471 9.74 19.39 0.91
CA TYR A 471 9.99 20.62 0.14
C TYR A 471 10.12 20.37 -1.37
N ALA A 472 10.25 19.11 -1.78
CA ALA A 472 10.41 18.73 -3.17
C ALA A 472 9.21 19.19 -4.03
N GLN A 473 9.49 19.69 -5.23
CA GLN A 473 8.47 20.13 -6.18
C GLN A 473 8.74 19.57 -7.57
N GLY A 474 7.70 19.03 -8.21
CA GLY A 474 7.82 18.55 -9.58
C GLY A 474 8.33 19.59 -10.56
N GLY A 475 9.26 19.18 -11.43
CA GLY A 475 9.89 20.05 -12.43
C GLY A 475 11.10 20.84 -11.94
N SER A 476 11.45 20.78 -10.65
CA SER A 476 12.58 21.55 -10.10
C SER A 476 13.93 21.12 -10.70
N ASP A 477 14.67 22.08 -11.26
CA ASP A 477 16.11 21.94 -11.53
C ASP A 477 16.89 22.10 -10.21
N VAL A 478 18.17 21.73 -10.20
CA VAL A 478 19.00 21.94 -9.00
C VAL A 478 19.15 23.43 -8.69
N VAL A 479 19.43 24.26 -9.71
CA VAL A 479 19.78 25.69 -9.55
C VAL A 479 18.81 26.62 -10.27
N ASN A 480 18.39 26.24 -11.48
CA ASN A 480 17.60 27.11 -12.34
C ASN A 480 16.14 27.25 -11.85
N ALA A 481 15.70 28.49 -11.66
CA ALA A 481 14.34 28.81 -11.21
C ALA A 481 13.25 28.46 -12.23
N GLN A 482 13.61 28.39 -13.51
CA GLN A 482 12.70 28.01 -14.61
C GLN A 482 12.93 26.54 -14.97
N GLY A 483 12.47 25.66 -14.09
CA GLY A 483 12.59 24.22 -14.28
C GLY A 483 11.64 23.68 -15.36
N GLN A 484 11.57 22.35 -15.45
CA GLN A 484 10.71 21.66 -16.40
C GLN A 484 9.22 21.92 -16.12
N GLY A 485 8.48 22.34 -17.14
CA GLY A 485 7.06 22.65 -17.01
C GLY A 485 6.74 23.98 -16.28
N TRP A 486 7.75 24.84 -16.07
CA TRP A 486 7.55 26.16 -15.48
C TRP A 486 6.69 27.06 -16.39
N ALA A 487 5.83 27.88 -15.78
CA ALA A 487 5.11 28.95 -16.45
C ALA A 487 5.07 30.24 -15.60
N PRO A 488 5.04 31.43 -16.22
CA PRO A 488 4.90 32.71 -15.51
C PRO A 488 3.68 32.74 -14.59
N ASN A 489 3.75 33.54 -13.51
CA ASN A 489 2.66 33.73 -12.54
C ASN A 489 2.13 32.42 -11.92
N ASN A 490 2.97 31.39 -11.86
CA ASN A 490 2.61 30.04 -11.41
C ASN A 490 1.45 29.43 -12.20
N MET A 491 1.22 29.83 -13.46
CA MET A 491 0.12 29.30 -14.28
C MET A 491 0.21 27.79 -14.55
N ALA A 492 1.36 27.17 -14.23
CA ALA A 492 1.60 25.74 -14.26
C ALA A 492 2.22 25.29 -12.91
N ALA A 493 2.92 24.15 -12.89
CA ALA A 493 3.67 23.71 -11.72
C ALA A 493 4.70 24.77 -11.28
N THR A 494 4.86 24.97 -9.96
CA THR A 494 5.94 25.82 -9.43
C THR A 494 7.24 25.04 -9.40
N THR A 495 8.35 25.57 -9.93
CA THR A 495 9.61 24.82 -10.02
C THR A 495 10.68 25.42 -9.10
N VAL A 496 10.45 25.41 -7.79
CA VAL A 496 11.42 26.00 -6.84
C VAL A 496 12.72 25.18 -6.84
N PRO A 497 13.89 25.76 -7.16
CA PRO A 497 15.14 25.00 -7.28
C PRO A 497 15.51 24.24 -6.01
N VAL A 498 16.12 23.06 -6.16
CA VAL A 498 16.51 22.23 -4.99
C VAL A 498 17.42 23.00 -4.02
N VAL A 499 18.33 23.84 -4.53
CA VAL A 499 19.16 24.70 -3.68
C VAL A 499 18.35 25.70 -2.86
N THR A 500 17.28 26.25 -3.45
CA THR A 500 16.38 27.22 -2.81
C THR A 500 15.48 26.53 -1.79
N GLN A 501 15.03 25.31 -2.06
CA GLN A 501 14.24 24.52 -1.10
C GLN A 501 15.00 24.29 0.21
N VAL A 502 16.30 23.99 0.14
CA VAL A 502 17.16 23.84 1.33
C VAL A 502 17.34 25.17 2.04
N ASP A 503 17.55 26.26 1.30
CA ASP A 503 17.69 27.61 1.88
C ASP A 503 16.39 28.05 2.59
N GLN A 504 15.23 27.72 2.03
CA GLN A 504 13.92 27.93 2.67
C GLN A 504 13.78 27.15 3.98
N TYR A 505 14.20 25.88 4.01
CA TYR A 505 14.19 25.10 5.24
C TYR A 505 15.09 25.73 6.31
N LEU A 506 16.32 26.10 5.97
CA LEU A 506 17.28 26.69 6.90
C LEU A 506 16.83 28.08 7.37
N SER A 507 16.18 28.86 6.51
CA SER A 507 15.57 30.12 6.92
C SER A 507 14.42 29.92 7.91
N ALA A 508 13.65 28.84 7.78
CA ALA A 508 12.51 28.55 8.65
C ALA A 508 12.89 27.83 9.96
N HIS A 509 13.98 27.04 9.97
CA HIS A 509 14.34 26.13 11.07
C HIS A 509 15.74 26.36 11.66
N THR A 510 16.54 27.25 11.08
CA THR A 510 17.93 27.57 11.46
C THR A 510 18.96 26.43 11.27
N SER A 511 18.63 25.20 11.64
CA SER A 511 19.52 24.03 11.58
C SER A 511 18.75 22.71 11.47
N PHE A 512 19.45 21.63 11.14
CA PHE A 512 18.97 20.26 11.28
C PHE A 512 19.35 19.70 12.65
N ASN A 513 18.57 18.73 13.14
CA ASN A 513 18.87 18.02 14.40
C ASN A 513 19.16 16.53 14.16
N SER A 514 19.75 15.87 15.16
CA SER A 514 20.18 14.47 15.05
C SER A 514 19.05 13.45 14.96
N ASN A 515 17.80 13.86 15.24
CA ASN A 515 16.62 13.01 15.12
C ASN A 515 15.94 13.14 13.76
N GLN A 516 16.60 13.79 12.79
CA GLN A 516 16.10 13.94 11.43
C GLN A 516 16.83 13.02 10.44
N LEU A 517 16.07 12.51 9.49
CA LEU A 517 16.57 11.86 8.27
C LEU A 517 16.29 12.77 7.09
N VAL A 518 17.34 13.23 6.42
CA VAL A 518 17.23 14.14 5.27
C VAL A 518 17.36 13.36 3.97
N LEU A 519 16.35 13.43 3.12
CA LEU A 519 16.30 12.79 1.80
C LEU A 519 16.49 13.84 0.71
N VAL A 520 17.44 13.64 -0.20
CA VAL A 520 17.79 14.59 -1.26
C VAL A 520 17.82 13.88 -2.61
N ASN A 521 17.13 14.42 -3.60
CA ASN A 521 17.31 14.05 -5.01
C ASN A 521 17.34 15.31 -5.91
N GLY A 522 17.92 15.21 -7.10
CA GLY A 522 17.85 16.29 -8.09
C GLY A 522 18.82 16.08 -9.26
N GLY A 523 18.55 16.75 -10.38
CA GLY A 523 19.38 16.72 -11.58
C GLY A 523 18.73 16.11 -12.82
N ALA A 524 17.63 15.37 -12.66
CA ALA A 524 16.92 14.79 -13.80
C ALA A 524 16.39 15.89 -14.74
N ASN A 525 15.80 16.95 -14.17
CA ASN A 525 15.28 18.08 -14.93
C ASN A 525 16.39 18.87 -15.64
N ASP A 526 17.57 19.03 -15.03
CA ASP A 526 18.74 19.63 -15.69
C ASP A 526 19.20 18.80 -16.91
N ILE A 527 19.17 17.47 -16.80
CA ILE A 527 19.44 16.56 -17.93
C ILE A 527 18.36 16.71 -19.01
N PHE A 528 17.08 16.79 -18.63
CA PHE A 528 15.99 17.02 -19.57
C PHE A 528 16.09 18.38 -20.28
N GLN A 529 16.53 19.44 -19.61
CA GLN A 529 16.74 20.76 -20.24
C GLN A 529 17.83 20.68 -21.30
N PHE A 530 18.95 20.03 -20.96
CA PHE A 530 20.05 19.84 -21.89
C PHE A 530 19.64 18.97 -23.09
N ALA A 531 19.00 17.83 -22.82
CA ALA A 531 18.59 16.86 -23.83
C ALA A 531 17.41 17.34 -24.69
N GLY A 532 16.57 18.22 -24.14
CA GLY A 532 15.44 18.85 -24.84
C GLY A 532 15.87 19.79 -25.96
N THR A 533 17.16 20.13 -26.04
CA THR A 533 17.75 20.90 -27.15
C THR A 533 18.40 19.93 -28.16
N PRO A 534 17.81 19.66 -29.34
CA PRO A 534 18.30 18.63 -30.26
C PRO A 534 19.75 18.84 -30.72
N ALA A 535 20.19 20.10 -30.81
CA ALA A 535 21.56 20.45 -31.16
C ALA A 535 22.60 19.90 -30.14
N ASN A 536 22.25 19.87 -28.86
CA ASN A 536 23.15 19.37 -27.81
C ASN A 536 23.39 17.86 -27.95
N LEU A 537 22.32 17.07 -28.11
CA LEU A 537 22.42 15.63 -28.30
C LEU A 537 23.15 15.27 -29.60
N THR A 538 22.87 16.02 -30.68
CA THR A 538 23.55 15.85 -31.98
C THR A 538 25.05 16.10 -31.85
N ALA A 539 25.44 17.23 -31.23
CA ALA A 539 26.84 17.60 -31.06
C ALA A 539 27.60 16.58 -30.19
N LEU A 540 27.01 16.14 -29.07
CA LEU A 540 27.62 15.13 -28.22
C LEU A 540 27.73 13.78 -28.93
N GLY A 541 26.72 13.38 -29.69
CA GLY A 541 26.74 12.16 -30.51
C GLY A 541 27.88 12.17 -31.53
N VAL A 542 28.08 13.29 -32.22
CA VAL A 542 29.21 13.48 -33.16
C VAL A 542 30.54 13.40 -32.42
N ALA A 543 30.69 14.08 -31.29
CA ALA A 543 31.92 14.07 -30.49
C ALA A 543 32.27 12.65 -30.00
N LEU A 544 31.27 11.84 -29.62
CA LEU A 544 31.46 10.44 -29.25
C LEU A 544 31.91 9.55 -30.42
N GLN A 545 31.51 9.88 -31.65
CA GLN A 545 31.89 9.12 -32.85
C GLN A 545 33.26 9.54 -33.42
N THR A 546 33.74 10.74 -33.07
CA THR A 546 34.95 11.34 -33.64
C THR A 546 36.04 11.49 -32.58
N ASP A 547 35.85 12.39 -31.63
CA ASP A 547 36.84 12.77 -30.62
C ASP A 547 37.11 11.62 -29.64
N PHE A 548 36.07 10.99 -29.09
CA PHE A 548 36.23 9.86 -28.17
C PHE A 548 36.96 8.69 -28.85
N VAL A 549 36.61 8.36 -30.10
CA VAL A 549 37.28 7.31 -30.88
C VAL A 549 38.76 7.64 -31.09
N THR A 550 39.09 8.92 -31.30
CA THR A 550 40.48 9.39 -31.44
C THR A 550 41.25 9.26 -30.12
N LEU A 551 40.63 9.64 -28.99
CA LEU A 551 41.22 9.50 -27.66
C LEU A 551 41.43 8.03 -27.27
N VAL A 552 40.54 7.13 -27.69
CA VAL A 552 40.71 5.68 -27.52
C VAL A 552 41.88 5.15 -28.36
N LYS A 553 41.95 5.51 -29.64
CA LYS A 553 43.04 5.09 -30.53
C LYS A 553 44.42 5.55 -30.06
N THR A 554 44.48 6.73 -29.44
CA THR A 554 45.71 7.31 -28.90
C THR A 554 46.03 6.85 -27.47
N GLY A 555 45.23 5.96 -26.89
CA GLY A 555 45.44 5.42 -25.54
C GLY A 555 45.17 6.42 -24.41
N LYS A 556 44.61 7.60 -24.71
CA LYS A 556 44.27 8.62 -23.71
C LYS A 556 43.04 8.26 -22.89
N LEU A 557 42.11 7.50 -23.48
CA LEU A 557 40.93 6.95 -22.78
C LEU A 557 40.76 5.45 -23.09
N PRO A 558 40.27 4.64 -22.14
CA PRO A 558 40.00 3.24 -22.40
C PRO A 558 38.73 3.05 -23.24
N ASN A 559 38.71 2.06 -24.13
CA ASN A 559 37.49 1.63 -24.85
C ASN A 559 36.54 0.85 -23.92
N SER A 560 35.95 1.55 -22.96
CA SER A 560 35.08 0.99 -21.93
C SER A 560 33.98 1.99 -21.56
N GLN A 561 32.97 1.53 -20.82
CA GLN A 561 31.92 2.41 -20.31
C GLN A 561 32.49 3.52 -19.41
N ALA A 562 33.49 3.20 -18.58
CA ALA A 562 34.18 4.19 -17.75
C ALA A 562 34.90 5.26 -18.60
N GLY A 563 35.53 4.86 -19.70
CA GLY A 563 36.16 5.79 -20.63
C GLY A 563 35.16 6.72 -21.33
N LYS A 564 34.00 6.20 -21.72
CA LYS A 564 32.90 7.01 -22.28
C LYS A 564 32.37 8.02 -21.27
N VAL A 565 32.12 7.59 -20.03
CA VAL A 565 31.68 8.49 -18.95
C VAL A 565 32.72 9.58 -18.72
N ALA A 566 34.01 9.24 -18.63
CA ALA A 566 35.07 10.23 -18.46
C ALA A 566 35.10 11.27 -19.59
N PHE A 567 34.93 10.82 -20.85
CA PHE A 567 34.82 11.72 -22.00
C PHE A 567 33.61 12.66 -21.89
N ILE A 568 32.44 12.13 -21.55
CA ILE A 568 31.21 12.93 -21.48
C ILE A 568 31.30 13.93 -20.32
N VAL A 569 31.89 13.56 -19.20
CA VAL A 569 32.16 14.48 -18.08
C VAL A 569 33.01 15.65 -18.55
N ASP A 570 34.14 15.38 -19.22
CA ASP A 570 35.02 16.42 -19.77
C ASP A 570 34.27 17.29 -20.80
N TYR A 571 33.51 16.68 -21.70
CA TYR A 571 32.70 17.40 -22.67
C TYR A 571 31.70 18.35 -22.00
N LEU A 572 30.89 17.86 -21.05
CA LEU A 572 29.86 18.63 -20.36
C LEU A 572 30.43 19.77 -19.51
N GLN A 573 31.62 19.59 -18.95
CA GLN A 573 32.33 20.62 -18.17
C GLN A 573 32.88 21.74 -19.05
N ASN A 574 33.26 21.44 -20.30
CA ASN A 574 33.86 22.39 -21.23
C ASN A 574 32.86 23.03 -22.20
N LEU A 575 31.55 22.76 -22.03
CA LEU A 575 30.52 23.47 -22.79
C LEU A 575 30.51 24.96 -22.42
N PRO A 576 30.15 25.86 -23.37
CA PRO A 576 30.00 27.29 -23.06
C PRO A 576 29.00 27.57 -21.93
N ASN A 577 27.96 26.73 -21.82
CA ASN A 577 27.03 26.70 -20.70
C ASN A 577 27.05 25.28 -20.07
N PRO A 578 27.88 25.04 -19.04
CA PRO A 578 28.05 23.72 -18.45
C PRO A 578 26.95 23.41 -17.40
N GLN A 579 25.68 23.58 -17.78
CA GLN A 579 24.53 23.49 -16.88
C GLN A 579 24.49 22.17 -16.07
N ILE A 580 24.71 21.02 -16.72
CA ILE A 580 24.68 19.71 -16.05
C ILE A 580 25.81 19.61 -14.99
N ALA A 581 27.01 20.08 -15.32
CA ALA A 581 28.14 20.07 -14.39
C ALA A 581 27.91 21.03 -13.22
N GLN A 582 27.38 22.23 -13.49
CA GLN A 582 27.00 23.20 -12.45
C GLN A 582 25.93 22.64 -11.51
N ALA A 583 24.91 21.96 -12.04
CA ALA A 583 23.89 21.31 -11.24
C ALA A 583 24.47 20.23 -10.31
N ALA A 584 25.33 19.34 -10.82
CA ALA A 584 25.96 18.31 -10.01
C ALA A 584 26.81 18.90 -8.87
N VAL A 585 27.58 19.95 -9.17
CA VAL A 585 28.42 20.64 -8.17
C VAL A 585 27.56 21.37 -7.13
N ALA A 586 26.51 22.05 -7.56
CA ALA A 586 25.62 22.80 -6.68
C ALA A 586 24.86 21.88 -5.72
N LEU A 587 24.36 20.73 -6.20
CA LEU A 587 23.69 19.75 -5.36
C LEU A 587 24.64 19.17 -4.31
N ALA A 588 25.86 18.79 -4.70
CA ALA A 588 26.88 18.31 -3.76
C ALA A 588 27.23 19.35 -2.69
N THR A 589 27.37 20.62 -3.11
CA THR A 589 27.65 21.75 -2.21
C THR A 589 26.50 21.98 -1.22
N LYS A 590 25.25 21.81 -1.69
CA LYS A 590 24.09 21.94 -0.82
C LYS A 590 23.96 20.77 0.16
N VAL A 591 24.31 19.55 -0.25
CA VAL A 591 24.45 18.41 0.68
C VAL A 591 25.50 18.69 1.76
N GLN A 592 26.65 19.29 1.42
CA GLN A 592 27.62 19.72 2.42
C GLN A 592 27.04 20.78 3.36
N THR A 593 26.26 21.73 2.83
CA THR A 593 25.56 22.74 3.64
C THR A 593 24.60 22.08 4.64
N ILE A 594 23.82 21.07 4.21
CA ILE A 594 22.91 20.30 5.08
C ILE A 594 23.68 19.66 6.24
N VAL A 595 24.81 18.99 5.95
CA VAL A 595 25.66 18.36 6.96
C VAL A 595 26.28 19.39 7.92
N ASN A 596 26.80 20.49 7.38
CA ASN A 596 27.39 21.58 8.17
C ASN A 596 26.34 22.30 9.03
N SER A 597 25.07 22.24 8.64
CA SER A 597 23.94 22.78 9.38
C SER A 597 23.34 21.80 10.38
N GLY A 598 24.04 20.71 10.73
CA GLY A 598 23.70 19.83 11.85
C GLY A 598 23.11 18.47 11.49
N ALA A 599 22.87 18.18 10.20
CA ALA A 599 22.29 16.90 9.81
C ALA A 599 23.28 15.74 10.01
N THR A 600 22.83 14.68 10.70
CA THR A 600 23.63 13.48 10.96
C THR A 600 23.25 12.29 10.08
N HIS A 601 22.07 12.33 9.45
CA HIS A 601 21.56 11.27 8.58
C HIS A 601 21.04 11.89 7.28
N VAL A 602 21.85 11.83 6.23
CA VAL A 602 21.53 12.38 4.91
C VAL A 602 21.59 11.25 3.87
N VAL A 603 20.54 11.12 3.08
CA VAL A 603 20.46 10.19 1.95
C VAL A 603 20.40 11.01 0.68
N VAL A 604 21.32 10.76 -0.24
CA VAL A 604 21.35 11.37 -1.57
C VAL A 604 21.05 10.28 -2.59
N SER A 605 19.91 10.38 -3.28
CA SER A 605 19.60 9.51 -4.41
C SER A 605 20.31 10.03 -5.66
N THR A 606 21.02 9.16 -6.38
CA THR A 606 21.46 9.45 -7.75
C THR A 606 20.26 9.54 -8.69
N VAL A 607 20.45 10.10 -9.89
CA VAL A 607 19.42 10.13 -10.94
C VAL A 607 19.26 8.71 -11.52
N PRO A 608 18.05 8.12 -11.55
CA PRO A 608 17.79 6.83 -12.20
C PRO A 608 18.14 6.87 -13.69
N ASP A 609 18.43 5.72 -14.31
CA ASP A 609 18.77 5.68 -15.73
C ASP A 609 17.60 6.14 -16.63
N ILE A 610 17.67 7.39 -17.11
CA ILE A 610 16.69 8.02 -17.98
C ILE A 610 16.61 7.32 -19.34
N GLY A 611 17.72 6.82 -19.86
CA GLY A 611 17.75 6.12 -21.16
C GLY A 611 16.98 4.81 -21.13
N ASN A 612 16.83 4.21 -19.94
CA ASN A 612 16.04 3.02 -19.70
C ASN A 612 14.62 3.30 -19.18
N ALA A 613 14.20 4.56 -19.04
CA ALA A 613 12.79 4.90 -18.83
C ALA A 613 12.01 4.81 -20.16
N PRO A 614 10.66 4.72 -20.13
CA PRO A 614 9.87 4.65 -21.37
C PRO A 614 10.15 5.80 -22.35
N LEU A 615 10.50 7.00 -21.85
CA LEU A 615 10.96 8.12 -22.68
C LEU A 615 12.21 7.75 -23.50
N GLY A 616 13.25 7.21 -22.85
CA GLY A 616 14.50 6.82 -23.48
C GLY A 616 14.31 5.67 -24.45
N VAL A 617 13.47 4.68 -24.10
CA VAL A 617 13.10 3.57 -24.99
C VAL A 617 12.36 4.07 -26.23
N ALA A 618 11.43 5.02 -26.07
CA ALA A 618 10.72 5.62 -27.18
C ALA A 618 11.66 6.45 -28.08
N ALA A 619 12.57 7.21 -27.49
CA ALA A 619 13.59 7.98 -28.22
C ALA A 619 14.52 7.06 -29.02
N GLU A 620 14.98 5.95 -28.44
CA GLU A 620 15.80 4.93 -29.12
C GLU A 620 15.07 4.32 -30.32
N ALA A 621 13.77 4.05 -30.19
CA ALA A 621 12.95 3.52 -31.27
C ALA A 621 12.78 4.51 -32.44
N GLN A 622 12.82 5.82 -32.16
CA GLN A 622 12.74 6.87 -33.17
C GLN A 622 14.10 7.20 -33.80
N THR A 623 15.16 7.22 -33.00
CA THR A 623 16.52 7.55 -33.43
C THR A 623 17.52 6.70 -32.65
N ALA A 624 18.11 5.72 -33.34
CA ALA A 624 19.05 4.78 -32.76
C ALA A 624 20.22 5.49 -32.06
N GLY A 625 20.57 5.03 -30.85
CA GLY A 625 21.58 5.60 -29.98
C GLY A 625 21.10 6.70 -29.04
N SER A 626 19.87 7.22 -29.19
CA SER A 626 19.35 8.29 -28.34
C SER A 626 19.12 7.85 -26.89
N GLY A 627 18.62 6.63 -26.67
CA GLY A 627 18.45 6.07 -25.33
C GLY A 627 19.80 5.86 -24.66
N ALA A 628 20.76 5.27 -25.39
CA ALA A 628 22.11 5.08 -24.89
C ALA A 628 22.83 6.40 -24.55
N LEU A 629 22.56 7.47 -25.31
CA LEU A 629 23.10 8.80 -25.04
C LEU A 629 22.53 9.39 -23.75
N LEU A 630 21.22 9.26 -23.53
CA LEU A 630 20.57 9.67 -22.29
C LEU A 630 21.12 8.91 -21.06
N SER A 631 21.30 7.60 -21.17
CA SER A 631 21.96 6.80 -20.11
C SER A 631 23.37 7.30 -19.83
N ALA A 632 24.13 7.63 -20.88
CA ALA A 632 25.51 8.07 -20.74
C ALA A 632 25.64 9.48 -20.12
N ILE A 633 24.75 10.41 -20.47
CA ILE A 633 24.66 11.73 -19.82
C ILE A 633 24.27 11.59 -18.36
N THR A 634 23.29 10.72 -18.06
CA THR A 634 22.85 10.45 -16.68
C THR A 634 23.98 9.86 -15.84
N ALA A 635 24.71 8.89 -16.38
CA ALA A 635 25.88 8.31 -15.73
C ALA A 635 26.99 9.35 -15.49
N ALA A 636 27.22 10.27 -16.45
CA ALA A 636 28.17 11.37 -16.30
C ALA A 636 27.76 12.36 -15.20
N TYR A 637 26.47 12.75 -15.13
CA TYR A 637 25.95 13.58 -14.05
C TYR A 637 26.15 12.91 -12.68
N ASN A 638 25.74 11.65 -12.53
CA ASN A 638 25.89 10.89 -11.30
C ASN A 638 27.35 10.73 -10.89
N TYR A 639 28.26 10.53 -11.86
CA TYR A 639 29.70 10.50 -11.62
C TYR A 639 30.20 11.85 -11.09
N MET A 640 29.85 12.97 -11.72
CA MET A 640 30.25 14.31 -11.24
C MET A 640 29.73 14.60 -9.83
N LEU A 641 28.45 14.30 -9.55
CA LEU A 641 27.84 14.44 -8.22
C LEU A 641 28.62 13.62 -7.18
N GLY A 642 28.84 12.34 -7.46
CA GLY A 642 29.56 11.44 -6.55
C GLY A 642 31.01 11.87 -6.32
N GLN A 643 31.71 12.33 -7.36
CA GLN A 643 33.07 12.85 -7.23
C GLN A 643 33.11 14.14 -6.41
N LYS A 644 32.17 15.07 -6.62
CA LYS A 644 32.12 16.30 -5.84
C LYS A 644 31.77 16.05 -4.37
N LEU A 645 30.86 15.11 -4.07
CA LEU A 645 30.56 14.71 -2.69
C LEU A 645 31.79 14.11 -1.97
N LYS A 646 32.65 13.38 -2.69
CA LYS A 646 33.94 12.89 -2.16
C LYS A 646 34.95 14.02 -1.95
N GLU A 647 35.09 14.91 -2.92
CA GLU A 647 35.99 16.07 -2.84
C GLU A 647 35.64 16.98 -1.66
N LEU A 648 34.35 17.21 -1.43
CA LEU A 648 33.82 18.00 -0.30
C LEU A 648 33.94 17.27 1.05
N GLY A 649 34.43 16.03 1.08
CA GLY A 649 34.65 15.26 2.30
C GLY A 649 33.36 14.84 3.01
N VAL A 650 32.22 14.81 2.32
CA VAL A 650 30.92 14.43 2.93
C VAL A 650 30.54 12.99 2.64
N ALA A 651 30.95 12.44 1.49
CA ALA A 651 30.82 11.02 1.20
C ALA A 651 31.79 10.18 2.05
N GLY A 652 31.34 9.03 2.54
CA GLY A 652 32.18 8.12 3.35
C GLY A 652 32.34 8.53 4.82
N THR A 653 31.70 9.62 5.26
CA THR A 653 31.71 10.10 6.66
C THR A 653 30.83 9.29 7.61
N GLY A 654 29.99 8.39 7.08
CA GLY A 654 28.90 7.74 7.82
C GLY A 654 27.65 8.61 8.01
N LYS A 655 27.73 9.93 7.77
CA LYS A 655 26.59 10.85 7.83
C LYS A 655 25.81 10.92 6.52
N VAL A 656 26.50 10.76 5.39
CA VAL A 656 25.89 10.81 4.05
C VAL A 656 25.93 9.42 3.41
N ILE A 657 24.76 8.95 2.99
CA ILE A 657 24.55 7.70 2.26
C ILE A 657 24.15 8.06 0.84
N VAL A 658 24.98 7.71 -0.14
CA VAL A 658 24.63 7.86 -1.56
C VAL A 658 23.96 6.57 -2.01
N VAL A 659 22.70 6.68 -2.44
CA VAL A 659 21.90 5.55 -2.92
C VAL A 659 21.94 5.54 -4.45
N ASP A 660 22.35 4.42 -5.02
CA ASP A 660 22.55 4.27 -6.46
C ASP A 660 21.25 3.85 -7.17
N ALA A 661 20.39 4.83 -7.44
CA ALA A 661 19.12 4.62 -8.15
C ALA A 661 19.32 4.20 -9.61
N PHE A 662 20.43 4.64 -10.24
CA PHE A 662 20.79 4.29 -11.61
C PHE A 662 20.98 2.77 -11.74
N THR A 663 21.95 2.23 -11.00
CA THR A 663 22.25 0.79 -11.08
C THR A 663 21.11 -0.05 -10.53
N TRP A 664 20.41 0.43 -9.49
CA TRP A 664 19.27 -0.29 -8.93
C TRP A 664 18.16 -0.50 -9.97
N LEU A 665 17.80 0.55 -10.72
CA LEU A 665 16.77 0.47 -11.76
C LEU A 665 17.17 -0.53 -12.85
N ASP A 666 18.39 -0.42 -13.37
CA ASP A 666 18.93 -1.31 -14.40
C ASP A 666 18.92 -2.78 -13.97
N GLN A 667 19.12 -3.07 -12.69
CA GLN A 667 19.05 -4.43 -12.15
C GLN A 667 17.61 -4.95 -12.01
N GLN A 668 16.64 -4.07 -11.78
CA GLN A 668 15.23 -4.45 -11.63
C GLN A 668 14.56 -4.68 -12.98
N LEU A 669 14.92 -3.90 -14.01
CA LEU A 669 14.26 -3.94 -15.32
C LEU A 669 14.22 -5.32 -15.98
N PRO A 670 15.31 -6.13 -16.01
CA PRO A 670 15.28 -7.49 -16.56
C PRO A 670 14.48 -8.47 -15.69
N ASN A 671 14.31 -8.17 -14.39
CA ASN A 671 13.70 -9.06 -13.39
C ASN A 671 12.28 -8.62 -13.00
N TYR A 672 11.68 -7.67 -13.73
CA TYR A 672 10.43 -7.01 -13.38
C TYR A 672 9.28 -8.00 -13.06
N GLN A 673 9.20 -9.12 -13.77
CA GLN A 673 8.18 -10.15 -13.52
C GLN A 673 8.29 -10.80 -12.14
N ALA A 674 9.51 -11.01 -11.64
CA ALA A 674 9.73 -11.55 -10.30
C ALA A 674 9.35 -10.54 -9.21
N LEU A 675 9.32 -9.25 -9.55
CA LEU A 675 8.88 -8.15 -8.69
C LEU A 675 7.38 -7.89 -8.80
N GLY A 676 6.62 -8.72 -9.53
CA GLY A 676 5.17 -8.59 -9.66
C GLY A 676 4.69 -7.70 -10.81
N PHE A 677 5.59 -7.17 -11.64
CA PHE A 677 5.22 -6.35 -12.80
C PHE A 677 4.90 -7.20 -14.04
N THR A 678 3.88 -6.80 -14.79
CA THR A 678 3.59 -7.32 -16.13
C THR A 678 4.17 -6.47 -17.25
N VAL A 679 4.48 -5.19 -16.96
CA VAL A 679 5.10 -4.25 -17.91
C VAL A 679 6.30 -3.57 -17.26
N SER A 680 7.45 -3.65 -17.93
CA SER A 680 8.70 -3.01 -17.53
C SER A 680 8.73 -1.55 -18.03
N ASN A 681 9.79 -1.14 -18.71
CA ASN A 681 9.98 0.19 -19.30
C ASN A 681 9.39 0.39 -20.72
N THR A 682 8.62 -0.57 -21.23
CA THR A 682 8.06 -0.50 -22.59
C THR A 682 6.66 0.10 -22.66
N GLY A 683 6.08 0.47 -21.52
CA GLY A 683 4.75 1.06 -21.43
C GLY A 683 4.54 1.83 -20.13
N THR A 684 3.40 2.51 -20.04
CA THR A 684 3.06 3.40 -18.93
C THR A 684 1.76 2.97 -18.26
N ALA A 685 1.73 3.05 -16.93
CA ALA A 685 0.56 2.71 -16.14
C ALA A 685 -0.61 3.68 -16.41
N CYS A 686 -0.29 4.94 -16.64
CA CYS A 686 -1.23 5.99 -17.00
C CYS A 686 -1.44 6.02 -18.52
N ASN A 687 -2.69 6.19 -18.94
CA ASN A 687 -3.07 6.28 -20.34
C ASN A 687 -2.91 7.72 -20.86
N LEU A 688 -1.66 8.12 -21.10
CA LEU A 688 -1.30 9.50 -21.44
C LEU A 688 -2.04 10.01 -22.68
N ALA A 689 -2.13 9.18 -23.73
CA ALA A 689 -2.84 9.54 -24.97
C ALA A 689 -4.34 9.82 -24.72
N SER A 690 -5.00 9.03 -23.88
CA SER A 690 -6.39 9.27 -23.48
C SER A 690 -6.53 10.56 -22.68
N MET A 691 -5.61 10.80 -21.74
CA MET A 691 -5.60 12.02 -20.91
C MET A 691 -5.44 13.28 -21.76
N GLU A 692 -4.47 13.31 -22.67
CA GLU A 692 -4.24 14.42 -23.61
C GLU A 692 -5.42 14.65 -24.54
N SER A 693 -6.01 13.57 -25.08
CA SER A 693 -7.19 13.64 -25.95
C SER A 693 -8.40 14.22 -25.22
N ASN A 694 -8.65 13.78 -23.99
CA ASN A 694 -9.76 14.27 -23.16
C ASN A 694 -9.57 15.77 -22.82
N ALA A 695 -8.35 16.17 -22.46
CA ALA A 695 -8.03 17.57 -22.19
C ALA A 695 -8.14 18.45 -23.46
N THR A 696 -7.72 17.93 -24.62
CA THR A 696 -7.89 18.59 -25.93
C THR A 696 -9.37 18.79 -26.25
N ALA A 697 -10.20 17.76 -26.03
CA ALA A 697 -11.64 17.85 -26.26
C ALA A 697 -12.30 18.86 -25.32
N TYR A 698 -11.89 18.90 -24.05
CA TYR A 698 -12.33 19.91 -23.09
C TYR A 698 -11.98 21.32 -23.55
N ALA A 699 -10.74 21.56 -23.99
CA ALA A 699 -10.29 22.85 -24.50
C ALA A 699 -11.07 23.30 -25.75
N LYS A 700 -11.42 22.38 -26.65
CA LYS A 700 -12.28 22.68 -27.81
C LYS A 700 -13.66 23.15 -27.41
N ALA A 701 -14.23 22.53 -26.37
CA ALA A 701 -15.54 22.90 -25.84
C ALA A 701 -15.48 24.18 -24.97
N ASN A 702 -14.32 24.51 -24.41
CA ASN A 702 -14.13 25.63 -23.49
C ASN A 702 -12.93 26.50 -23.89
N PRO A 703 -13.02 27.29 -24.99
CA PRO A 703 -11.89 28.09 -25.47
C PRO A 703 -11.34 29.09 -24.44
N SER A 704 -12.18 29.55 -23.50
CA SER A 704 -11.75 30.44 -22.43
C SER A 704 -10.84 29.78 -21.39
N ALA A 705 -10.78 28.44 -21.34
CA ALA A 705 -9.95 27.70 -20.39
C ALA A 705 -8.49 27.53 -20.87
N THR A 706 -8.19 27.81 -22.14
CA THR A 706 -6.88 27.48 -22.72
C THR A 706 -5.79 28.50 -22.41
N ASN A 707 -6.15 29.65 -21.81
CA ASN A 707 -5.22 30.74 -21.50
C ASN A 707 -4.32 31.12 -22.69
N GLY A 708 -4.86 31.10 -23.91
CA GLY A 708 -4.15 31.45 -25.15
C GLY A 708 -3.48 30.29 -25.87
N LEU A 709 -3.47 29.07 -25.31
CA LEU A 709 -3.01 27.87 -26.01
C LEU A 709 -4.03 27.39 -27.05
N THR A 710 -3.56 26.74 -28.11
CA THR A 710 -4.44 25.92 -28.95
C THR A 710 -4.98 24.74 -28.14
N PRO A 711 -6.12 24.15 -28.49
CA PRO A 711 -6.63 22.99 -27.77
C PRO A 711 -5.65 21.81 -27.71
N GLU A 712 -4.90 21.58 -28.79
CA GLU A 712 -3.87 20.55 -28.85
C GLU A 712 -2.69 20.85 -27.91
N GLN A 713 -2.24 22.11 -27.86
CA GLN A 713 -1.20 22.56 -26.94
C GLN A 713 -1.67 22.46 -25.48
N TYR A 714 -2.93 22.80 -25.20
CA TYR A 714 -3.53 22.64 -23.88
C TYR A 714 -3.57 21.17 -23.48
N GLY A 715 -4.05 20.29 -24.36
CA GLY A 715 -4.15 18.86 -24.10
C GLY A 715 -2.81 18.20 -23.77
N ALA A 716 -1.75 18.57 -24.50
CA ALA A 716 -0.40 18.06 -24.28
C ALA A 716 0.14 18.33 -22.85
N GLN A 717 -0.37 19.35 -22.15
CA GLN A 717 0.04 19.63 -20.76
C GLN A 717 -0.44 18.57 -19.77
N PHE A 718 -1.42 17.73 -20.13
CA PHE A 718 -2.04 16.76 -19.24
C PHE A 718 -1.52 15.33 -19.40
N GLY A 719 -0.56 15.11 -20.31
CA GLY A 719 0.13 13.82 -20.52
C GLY A 719 1.15 13.50 -19.42
N SER A 720 0.75 13.57 -18.14
CA SER A 720 1.64 13.37 -17.00
C SER A 720 1.00 12.57 -15.89
N SER A 721 1.79 11.74 -15.20
CA SER A 721 1.37 11.02 -13.99
C SER A 721 0.88 11.95 -12.88
N LEU A 722 1.24 13.23 -12.90
CA LEU A 722 0.70 14.24 -11.99
C LEU A 722 -0.84 14.28 -11.98
N PHE A 723 -1.47 14.10 -13.14
CA PHE A 723 -2.92 14.09 -13.31
C PHE A 723 -3.52 12.67 -13.31
N CYS A 724 -2.69 11.65 -13.10
CA CYS A 724 -3.08 10.27 -13.25
C CYS A 724 -3.72 9.71 -11.98
N SER A 725 -4.87 9.06 -12.14
CA SER A 725 -5.64 8.41 -11.09
C SER A 725 -6.21 7.08 -11.60
N PRO A 726 -6.88 6.26 -10.78
CA PRO A 726 -7.39 4.96 -11.23
C PRO A 726 -8.31 5.04 -12.46
N GLN A 727 -8.97 6.17 -12.67
CA GLN A 727 -9.85 6.44 -13.81
C GLN A 727 -9.07 6.63 -15.13
N THR A 728 -7.78 6.99 -15.05
CA THR A 728 -6.92 7.26 -16.22
C THR A 728 -5.85 6.20 -16.40
N TYR A 729 -5.91 5.07 -15.69
CA TYR A 729 -4.99 3.97 -15.91
C TYR A 729 -5.21 3.30 -17.27
N THR A 730 -4.13 2.79 -17.84
CA THR A 730 -4.15 1.98 -19.07
C THR A 730 -4.95 0.70 -18.86
N VAL A 731 -4.85 0.09 -17.68
CA VAL A 731 -5.63 -1.08 -17.24
C VAL A 731 -5.89 -1.00 -15.73
N ALA A 732 -6.92 -1.69 -15.23
CA ALA A 732 -7.13 -1.81 -13.79
C ALA A 732 -5.91 -2.50 -13.13
N GLY A 733 -5.46 -1.97 -11.99
CA GLY A 733 -4.26 -2.45 -11.30
C GLY A 733 -2.93 -2.05 -11.94
N ALA A 734 -2.93 -1.10 -12.89
CA ALA A 734 -1.70 -0.64 -13.55
C ALA A 734 -0.67 -0.07 -12.56
N ASP A 735 -1.13 0.47 -11.43
CA ASP A 735 -0.32 0.94 -10.30
C ASP A 735 0.57 -0.14 -9.66
N GLN A 736 0.17 -1.41 -9.74
CA GLN A 736 0.94 -2.56 -9.24
C GLN A 736 1.68 -3.32 -10.35
N THR A 737 1.19 -3.23 -11.59
CA THR A 737 1.60 -4.12 -12.68
C THR A 737 2.52 -3.46 -13.71
N TYR A 738 2.71 -2.15 -13.66
CA TYR A 738 3.63 -1.39 -14.51
C TYR A 738 4.75 -0.80 -13.66
N MET A 739 5.98 -0.82 -14.16
CA MET A 739 7.11 -0.18 -13.45
C MET A 739 7.06 1.36 -13.52
N PHE A 740 6.46 1.92 -14.57
CA PHE A 740 6.42 3.37 -14.79
C PHE A 740 4.99 3.88 -14.86
N ALA A 741 4.71 4.98 -14.17
CA ALA A 741 3.45 5.68 -14.20
C ALA A 741 3.26 6.40 -15.54
N ASP A 742 4.25 7.18 -15.96
CA ASP A 742 4.32 7.87 -17.24
C ASP A 742 5.67 7.63 -17.93
N THR A 743 6.09 8.51 -18.83
CA THR A 743 7.30 8.30 -19.62
C THR A 743 8.60 8.33 -18.82
N VAL A 744 8.61 8.88 -17.60
CA VAL A 744 9.82 9.03 -16.78
C VAL A 744 9.61 8.69 -15.31
N HIS A 745 8.39 8.81 -14.79
CA HIS A 745 8.11 8.64 -13.37
C HIS A 745 7.77 7.18 -13.03
N PRO A 746 8.35 6.61 -11.95
CA PRO A 746 8.00 5.28 -11.46
C PRO A 746 6.53 5.17 -11.03
N SER A 747 5.95 3.96 -11.12
CA SER A 747 4.68 3.66 -10.47
C SER A 747 4.81 3.64 -8.95
N THR A 748 3.67 3.66 -8.24
CA THR A 748 3.71 3.63 -6.78
C THR A 748 4.36 2.34 -6.25
N HIS A 749 4.18 1.22 -6.96
CA HIS A 749 4.84 -0.03 -6.60
C HIS A 749 6.35 0.06 -6.80
N THR A 750 6.84 0.65 -7.90
CA THR A 750 8.28 0.84 -8.10
C THR A 750 8.88 1.81 -7.07
N HIS A 751 8.16 2.87 -6.68
CA HIS A 751 8.57 3.73 -5.56
C HIS A 751 8.67 2.97 -4.23
N ALA A 752 7.73 2.05 -3.95
CA ALA A 752 7.78 1.24 -2.74
C ALA A 752 9.00 0.29 -2.73
N LEU A 753 9.33 -0.34 -3.85
CA LEU A 753 10.52 -1.18 -3.97
C LEU A 753 11.81 -0.35 -3.83
N PHE A 754 11.86 0.85 -4.42
CA PHE A 754 13.00 1.75 -4.27
C PHE A 754 13.15 2.22 -2.82
N ALA A 755 12.05 2.54 -2.13
CA ALA A 755 12.06 2.88 -0.71
C ALA A 755 12.60 1.74 0.16
N GLN A 756 12.24 0.48 -0.13
CA GLN A 756 12.79 -0.68 0.57
C GLN A 756 14.31 -0.79 0.36
N TYR A 757 14.79 -0.58 -0.87
CA TYR A 757 16.23 -0.54 -1.16
C TYR A 757 16.93 0.58 -0.37
N VAL A 758 16.36 1.79 -0.34
CA VAL A 758 16.89 2.90 0.47
C VAL A 758 16.92 2.53 1.96
N GLN A 759 15.84 1.97 2.50
CA GLN A 759 15.77 1.55 3.91
C GLN A 759 16.87 0.54 4.24
N GLN A 760 17.17 -0.40 3.33
CA GLN A 760 18.27 -1.34 3.48
C GLN A 760 19.64 -0.64 3.48
N GLN A 761 19.86 0.36 2.61
CA GLN A 761 21.10 1.15 2.61
C GLN A 761 21.26 1.95 3.92
N ILE A 762 20.17 2.54 4.43
CA ILE A 762 20.18 3.24 5.71
C ILE A 762 20.50 2.26 6.85
N ALA A 763 19.84 1.12 6.92
CA ALA A 763 20.10 0.12 7.95
C ALA A 763 21.54 -0.42 7.90
N ALA A 764 22.14 -0.51 6.71
CA ALA A 764 23.54 -0.93 6.55
C ALA A 764 24.52 0.05 7.24
N SER A 765 24.20 1.34 7.29
CA SER A 765 24.99 2.36 8.00
C SER A 765 25.00 2.21 9.53
N GLY A 766 24.09 1.40 10.09
CA GLY A 766 23.94 1.21 11.54
C GLY A 766 22.81 2.01 12.18
N LEU A 767 22.15 2.88 11.42
CA LEU A 767 20.94 3.57 11.88
C LEU A 767 19.77 2.56 11.97
N GLY A 768 19.19 2.37 13.17
CA GLY A 768 18.16 1.34 13.39
C GLY A 768 18.70 -0.08 13.65
N LYS A 769 19.89 -0.22 14.24
CA LYS A 769 20.39 -1.49 14.78
C LYS A 769 20.24 -1.58 16.29
#